data_AF-S7TKF5-F1
#
_entry.id   AF-S7TKF5-F1
#
_cell.length_a   1.000
_cell.length_b   1.000
_cell.length_c   1.000
_cell.angle_alpha   90.00
_cell.angle_beta   90.00
_cell.angle_gamma   90.00
#
_symmetry.space_group_name_H-M   'P 1'
#
loop_
_entity.id
_entity.type
_entity.pdbx_description
1 polymer ?
#
loop_
_entity_poly.entity_id
_entity_poly.type
_entity_poly.pdbx_seq_one_letter_code
_entity_poly.pdbx_strand_id
1 'polypeptide(L)'
;MKQIICNSAGALIARMPRPVAQHGQVLVHVRYSMVSVGTELASLRPAPHPTLSVRDQVKNATSLASHYLGKAIRHPDKALRKMKSIAERQLHRARERLHPPAEARRPAPDSMAWVANNARSFENASGRLAMRLTSDTSEFGYQATLGPVTIPEGFWPLVQLRGTLRGGEVGMGITDGVGSAWLTTKTYPQGTFSDELACPAATGSFKLIVSNVGSRASVELDLDEVEISFLPRDDANRYHADTDDTGWNVGYSAAGEVVACGLGVTGFAVGDVVACCGAGIANHAEYISVPQNLACRLPAGCALREAATATVGSIALQGVRRAAPSLGERIAVIGLGLIGQMTAQLLTASGCTVLGMDLDSSRVERAKALGMSGGASSPEEFQKLVLQSTSGVGPDKVVITAATKSNAPLNLAMQIVREKGTVVIVGDVGLCPERPAFYRKEVNLLMSTSYGAGRYDRSYEAEGRDYPLPFARWTIKRNMQAFLEQIAAGRLSIDKLIDREVDVTQAPAAYKELAEAEGPLPLGVLLRYPSQAEEDEPVITLRGHRPLTDAPVKYALVGAGAFGTSMLAPQMARHPKIFQQAGVVSADAVRGGNYARAQGVPYLGSDPAAMAAREDIDLLVVATRHDQHARTVIAALAAGKHVFVEKPLATTWDELRLVDEAWRQSRALANPPLVMVGFNRRFSPAVQALQAALAGRSGPLQILYRLNGGFIAASHWIQTSEGGGRNIGEACHMYDVFRALSGAPVCSIQAAAVAPNGTRLQNDNFSACLTYDDGSQSTLTYTALGPKAGLPKERIEIFCDGEAYVIDDYRKLTRCSDGSILWEGDVDKGHARELALLGDALTSSGEAPIPFDEIVETTAVSLHIEDILHGRATAWEDATEECPPVDEGERHLA
;
A
#
# COMPACT_ATOMS: atom_id res chain seq x y z
N MET A 1 16.28 -10.38 11.57
CA MET A 1 15.07 -10.75 12.32
C MET A 1 14.30 -11.86 11.61
N LYS A 2 13.57 -12.70 12.35
CA LYS A 2 12.67 -13.72 11.79
C LYS A 2 11.27 -13.13 11.56
N GLN A 3 10.67 -13.40 10.41
CA GLN A 3 9.29 -13.04 10.09
C GLN A 3 8.60 -14.19 9.39
N ILE A 4 7.33 -14.44 9.73
CA ILE A 4 6.51 -15.41 9.03
C ILE A 4 5.86 -14.73 7.82
N ILE A 5 6.04 -15.34 6.66
CA ILE A 5 5.32 -15.00 5.44
C ILE A 5 4.63 -16.25 4.92
N CYS A 6 3.49 -16.08 4.25
CA CYS A 6 2.75 -17.18 3.64
C CYS A 6 2.80 -17.05 2.13
N ASN A 7 2.87 -18.17 1.43
CA ASN A 7 2.69 -18.24 0.00
C ASN A 7 1.78 -19.43 -0.38
N SER A 8 1.61 -19.73 -1.67
CA SER A 8 0.76 -20.86 -2.09
C SER A 8 1.32 -22.24 -1.72
N ALA A 9 2.61 -22.33 -1.36
CA ALA A 9 3.24 -23.54 -0.83
C ALA A 9 3.10 -23.68 0.71
N GLY A 10 2.68 -22.63 1.41
CA GLY A 10 2.47 -22.63 2.87
C GLY A 10 3.17 -21.47 3.58
N ALA A 11 3.30 -21.56 4.90
CA ALA A 11 4.04 -20.58 5.69
C ALA A 11 5.54 -20.89 5.69
N LEU A 12 6.38 -19.86 5.64
CA LEU A 12 7.83 -19.96 5.72
C LEU A 12 8.41 -18.87 6.64
N ILE A 13 9.59 -19.14 7.20
CA ILE A 13 10.32 -18.17 8.03
C ILE A 13 11.30 -17.41 7.14
N ALA A 14 10.99 -16.15 6.87
CA ALA A 14 11.88 -15.24 6.19
C ALA A 14 12.87 -14.61 7.17
N ARG A 15 14.14 -14.49 6.75
CA ARG A 15 15.13 -13.64 7.43
C ARG A 15 15.06 -12.26 6.81
N MET A 16 14.53 -11.30 7.58
CA MET A 16 14.35 -9.92 7.14
C MET A 16 15.24 -8.98 7.96
N PRO A 17 15.61 -7.81 7.42
CA PRO A 17 16.20 -6.73 8.22
C PRO A 17 15.26 -6.28 9.33
N ARG A 18 15.81 -5.89 10.48
CA ARG A 18 15.04 -5.36 11.62
C ARG A 18 14.52 -3.95 11.28
N PRO A 19 13.23 -3.64 11.44
CA PRO A 19 12.73 -2.29 11.19
C PRO A 19 13.32 -1.27 12.18
N VAL A 20 13.32 0.00 11.80
CA VAL A 20 13.74 1.13 12.64
C VAL A 20 12.51 1.89 13.11
N ALA A 21 12.55 2.43 14.33
CA ALA A 21 11.49 3.29 14.85
C ALA A 21 11.42 4.59 14.01
N GLN A 22 10.36 4.75 13.22
CA GLN A 22 10.11 5.96 12.43
C GLN A 22 9.43 7.05 13.28
N HIS A 23 9.30 8.27 12.74
CA HIS A 23 8.58 9.35 13.42
C HIS A 23 7.18 8.88 13.86
N GLY A 24 6.81 9.13 15.12
CA GLY A 24 5.54 8.72 15.72
C GLY A 24 5.37 7.21 15.94
N GLN A 25 6.41 6.40 15.72
CA GLN A 25 6.38 4.93 15.85
C GLN A 25 7.30 4.44 16.97
N VAL A 26 6.90 3.33 17.60
CA VAL A 26 7.73 2.57 18.53
C VAL A 26 8.18 1.28 17.89
N LEU A 27 9.43 0.92 18.09
CA LEU A 27 9.98 -0.36 17.70
C LEU A 27 9.82 -1.34 18.86
N VAL A 28 9.15 -2.45 18.60
CA VAL A 28 8.79 -3.46 19.61
C VAL A 28 9.49 -4.77 19.28
N HIS A 29 10.24 -5.30 20.24
CA HIS A 29 10.71 -6.68 20.21
C HIS A 29 9.55 -7.58 20.64
N VAL A 30 8.99 -8.30 19.68
CA VAL A 30 7.84 -9.17 19.89
C VAL A 30 8.26 -10.39 20.70
N ARG A 31 7.47 -10.73 21.73
CA ARG A 31 7.62 -11.96 22.51
C ARG A 31 6.57 -12.99 22.12
N TYR A 32 5.35 -12.52 21.90
CA TYR A 32 4.22 -13.35 21.54
C TYR A 32 3.44 -12.71 20.40
N SER A 33 2.99 -13.53 19.46
CA SER A 33 2.06 -13.10 18.41
C SER A 33 0.93 -14.10 18.25
N MET A 34 -0.31 -13.60 18.18
CA MET A 34 -1.51 -14.44 18.15
C MET A 34 -1.91 -14.73 16.71
N VAL A 35 -1.91 -16.02 16.35
CA VAL A 35 -2.43 -16.53 15.09
C VAL A 35 -3.94 -16.68 15.23
N SER A 36 -4.69 -15.85 14.50
CA SER A 36 -6.13 -15.99 14.39
C SER A 36 -6.47 -16.98 13.28
N VAL A 37 -6.48 -18.25 13.66
CA VAL A 37 -6.67 -19.43 12.79
C VAL A 37 -7.79 -19.24 11.76
N GLY A 38 -8.95 -18.71 12.17
CA GLY A 38 -10.09 -18.53 11.27
C GLY A 38 -9.89 -17.48 10.18
N THR A 39 -9.15 -16.41 10.46
CA THR A 39 -8.92 -15.31 9.51
C THR A 39 -7.67 -15.55 8.68
N GLU A 40 -6.60 -16.05 9.28
CA GLU A 40 -5.30 -16.19 8.63
C GLU A 40 -5.17 -17.43 7.74
N LEU A 41 -5.90 -18.52 8.06
CA LEU A 41 -5.86 -19.73 7.24
C LEU A 41 -6.88 -19.74 6.10
N ALA A 42 -7.78 -18.76 6.03
CA ALA A 42 -8.77 -18.67 4.96
C ALA A 42 -8.11 -18.60 3.57
N SER A 43 -6.88 -18.08 3.50
CA SER A 43 -6.06 -17.99 2.29
C SER A 43 -5.25 -19.24 1.98
N LEU A 44 -5.04 -20.13 2.97
CA LEU A 44 -4.22 -21.34 2.86
C LEU A 44 -5.04 -22.63 2.74
N ARG A 45 -6.31 -22.60 3.16
CA ARG A 45 -7.23 -23.73 3.00
C ARG A 45 -7.92 -23.66 1.64
N PRO A 46 -7.91 -24.72 0.83
CA PRO A 46 -8.71 -24.78 -0.38
C PRO A 46 -10.19 -24.58 -0.02
N ALA A 47 -10.92 -23.81 -0.82
CA ALA A 47 -12.35 -23.64 -0.62
C ALA A 47 -13.03 -25.03 -0.62
N PRO A 48 -13.89 -25.37 0.36
CA PRO A 48 -14.60 -26.62 0.34
C PRO A 48 -15.55 -26.62 -0.87
N HIS A 49 -15.18 -27.34 -1.93
CA HIS A 49 -16.13 -27.69 -2.98
C HIS A 49 -17.15 -28.68 -2.39
N PRO A 50 -18.46 -28.53 -2.69
CA PRO A 50 -19.43 -29.55 -2.39
C PRO A 50 -19.20 -30.72 -3.37
N THR A 51 -18.28 -31.62 -3.05
CA THR A 51 -18.23 -32.93 -3.69
C THR A 51 -19.40 -33.75 -3.13
N LEU A 52 -20.54 -33.70 -3.83
CA LEU A 52 -21.63 -34.67 -3.61
C LEU A 52 -21.03 -36.07 -3.66
N SER A 53 -21.13 -36.83 -2.57
CA SER A 53 -20.64 -38.20 -2.53
C SER A 53 -21.30 -39.02 -3.65
N VAL A 54 -20.61 -40.04 -4.19
CA VAL A 54 -21.18 -40.94 -5.22
C VAL A 54 -22.53 -41.51 -4.75
N ARG A 55 -22.70 -41.70 -3.44
CA ARG A 55 -23.94 -42.16 -2.81
C ARG A 55 -25.08 -41.14 -2.93
N ASP A 56 -24.78 -39.85 -2.81
CA ASP A 56 -25.74 -38.75 -2.98
C ASP A 56 -26.06 -38.50 -4.46
N GLN A 57 -25.08 -38.69 -5.35
CA GLN A 57 -25.29 -38.65 -6.80
C GLN A 57 -26.20 -39.78 -7.28
N VAL A 58 -26.04 -40.99 -6.74
CA VAL A 58 -26.93 -42.13 -7.02
C VAL A 58 -28.34 -41.89 -6.44
N LYS A 59 -28.47 -41.37 -5.21
CA LYS A 59 -29.79 -41.00 -4.66
C LYS A 59 -30.51 -39.95 -5.51
N ASN A 60 -29.79 -38.92 -5.94
CA ASN A 60 -30.35 -37.88 -6.81
C ASN A 60 -30.71 -38.42 -8.19
N ALA A 61 -29.90 -39.29 -8.79
CA ALA A 61 -30.21 -39.95 -10.06
C ALA A 61 -31.45 -40.86 -9.95
N THR A 62 -31.60 -41.58 -8.83
CA THR A 62 -32.74 -42.48 -8.59
C THR A 62 -34.03 -41.67 -8.35
N SER A 63 -33.95 -40.57 -7.59
CA SER A 63 -35.05 -39.61 -7.39
C SER A 63 -35.50 -38.96 -8.71
N LEU A 64 -34.55 -38.55 -9.53
CA LEU A 64 -34.80 -37.95 -10.84
C LEU A 64 -35.43 -38.97 -11.80
N ALA A 65 -34.96 -40.23 -11.79
CA ALA A 65 -35.52 -41.32 -12.59
C ALA A 65 -36.97 -41.63 -12.18
N SER A 66 -37.28 -41.73 -10.87
CA SER A 66 -38.65 -41.89 -10.39
C SER A 66 -39.56 -40.71 -10.75
N HIS A 67 -39.06 -39.48 -10.67
CA HIS A 67 -39.81 -38.28 -11.06
C HIS A 67 -40.19 -38.27 -12.56
N TYR A 68 -39.31 -38.77 -13.43
CA TYR A 68 -39.58 -38.83 -14.87
C TYR A 68 -40.33 -40.10 -15.30
N LEU A 69 -40.19 -41.24 -14.62
CA LEU A 69 -41.04 -42.42 -14.85
C LEU A 69 -42.52 -42.10 -14.56
N GLY A 70 -42.80 -41.35 -13.49
CA GLY A 70 -44.17 -40.89 -13.18
C GLY A 70 -44.76 -39.94 -14.24
N LYS A 71 -43.92 -39.17 -14.95
CA LYS A 71 -44.33 -38.30 -16.07
C LYS A 71 -44.44 -39.04 -17.42
N ALA A 72 -43.74 -40.17 -17.58
CA ALA A 72 -43.73 -40.95 -18.82
C ALA A 72 -45.08 -41.61 -19.13
N ILE A 73 -45.93 -41.84 -18.12
CA ILE A 73 -47.29 -42.41 -18.29
C ILE A 73 -48.20 -41.49 -19.12
N ARG A 74 -47.96 -40.17 -19.15
CA ARG A 74 -48.81 -39.21 -19.91
C ARG A 74 -48.21 -38.79 -21.25
N HIS A 75 -46.89 -38.76 -21.39
CA HIS A 75 -46.21 -38.33 -22.63
C HIS A 75 -44.85 -39.05 -22.84
N PRO A 76 -44.86 -40.30 -23.34
CA PRO A 76 -43.68 -41.16 -23.40
C PRO A 76 -42.54 -40.59 -24.27
N ASP A 77 -42.86 -40.01 -25.43
CA ASP A 77 -41.85 -39.48 -26.36
C ASP A 77 -41.10 -38.25 -25.85
N LYS A 78 -41.73 -37.48 -24.95
CA LYS A 78 -41.14 -36.28 -24.37
C LYS A 78 -40.24 -36.64 -23.18
N ALA A 79 -40.61 -37.68 -22.42
CA ALA A 79 -39.80 -38.23 -21.35
C ALA A 79 -38.55 -38.93 -21.90
N LEU A 80 -38.70 -39.76 -22.94
CA LEU A 80 -37.58 -40.51 -23.54
C LEU A 80 -36.54 -39.57 -24.16
N ARG A 81 -36.95 -38.54 -24.89
CA ARG A 81 -36.04 -37.51 -25.43
C ARG A 81 -35.27 -36.77 -24.34
N LYS A 82 -35.92 -36.48 -23.21
CA LYS A 82 -35.30 -35.75 -22.11
C LYS A 82 -34.33 -36.62 -21.31
N MET A 83 -34.64 -37.91 -21.12
CA MET A 83 -33.71 -38.87 -20.52
C MET A 83 -32.48 -39.12 -21.41
N LYS A 84 -32.68 -39.26 -22.73
CA LYS A 84 -31.57 -39.40 -23.70
C LYS A 84 -30.64 -38.18 -23.67
N SER A 85 -31.19 -36.96 -23.67
CA SER A 85 -30.43 -35.71 -23.54
C SER A 85 -29.64 -35.57 -22.23
N ILE A 86 -30.14 -36.17 -21.13
CA ILE A 86 -29.43 -36.15 -19.84
C ILE A 86 -28.29 -37.18 -19.85
N ALA A 87 -28.53 -38.38 -20.39
CA ALA A 87 -27.52 -39.42 -20.52
C ALA A 87 -26.37 -39.01 -21.47
N GLU A 88 -26.67 -38.38 -22.60
CA GLU A 88 -25.66 -37.86 -23.53
C GLU A 88 -24.79 -36.76 -22.89
N ARG A 89 -25.38 -35.87 -22.08
CA ARG A 89 -24.63 -34.84 -21.34
C ARG A 89 -23.73 -35.41 -20.24
N GLN A 90 -24.16 -36.49 -19.60
CA GLN A 90 -23.37 -37.18 -18.58
C GLN A 90 -22.20 -37.96 -19.21
N LEU A 91 -22.43 -38.63 -20.35
CA LEU A 91 -21.41 -39.37 -21.09
C LEU A 91 -20.36 -38.44 -21.73
N HIS A 92 -20.77 -37.25 -22.17
CA HIS A 92 -19.86 -36.23 -22.68
C HIS A 92 -18.87 -35.75 -21.61
N ARG A 93 -19.37 -35.43 -20.40
CA ARG A 93 -18.56 -35.03 -19.24
C ARG A 93 -17.62 -36.13 -18.74
N ALA A 94 -18.00 -37.40 -18.90
CA ALA A 94 -17.15 -38.53 -18.54
C ALA A 94 -15.99 -38.74 -19.54
N ARG A 95 -16.18 -38.40 -20.82
CA ARG A 95 -15.14 -38.48 -21.86
C ARG A 95 -14.11 -37.34 -21.76
N GLU A 96 -14.51 -36.16 -21.29
CA GLU A 96 -13.61 -35.00 -21.13
C GLU A 96 -12.58 -35.18 -19.99
N ARG A 97 -12.84 -36.07 -19.02
CA ARG A 97 -11.92 -36.37 -17.90
C ARG A 97 -10.75 -37.30 -18.23
N LEU A 98 -10.69 -37.89 -19.43
CA LEU A 98 -9.74 -38.95 -19.77
C LEU A 98 -8.47 -38.48 -20.52
N HIS A 99 -8.25 -37.18 -20.70
CA HIS A 99 -7.05 -36.65 -21.39
C HIS A 99 -6.31 -35.62 -20.52
N PRO A 100 -4.98 -35.71 -20.38
CA PRO A 100 -4.20 -34.71 -19.65
C PRO A 100 -4.09 -33.42 -20.48
N PRO A 101 -4.13 -32.20 -19.89
CA PRO A 101 -3.99 -30.99 -20.68
C PRO A 101 -2.52 -30.63 -20.92
N ALA A 102 -2.17 -30.55 -22.20
CA ALA A 102 -1.03 -29.81 -22.72
C ALA A 102 -1.36 -28.30 -22.84
N GLU A 103 -0.34 -27.47 -22.62
CA GLU A 103 -0.10 -26.04 -22.96
C GLU A 103 -1.26 -25.02 -23.01
N ALA A 104 -0.94 -23.78 -22.60
CA ALA A 104 -1.86 -22.64 -22.57
C ALA A 104 -2.60 -22.43 -23.90
N ARG A 105 -3.93 -22.38 -23.85
CA ARG A 105 -4.78 -22.16 -25.03
C ARG A 105 -5.08 -20.67 -25.20
N ARG A 106 -5.07 -20.20 -26.45
CA ARG A 106 -5.58 -18.88 -26.85
C ARG A 106 -6.94 -19.03 -27.55
N PRO A 107 -7.90 -18.10 -27.34
CA PRO A 107 -9.13 -18.11 -28.11
C PRO A 107 -8.90 -17.71 -29.58
N ALA A 108 -9.78 -18.15 -30.49
CA ALA A 108 -9.72 -17.78 -31.90
C ALA A 108 -9.98 -16.26 -32.06
N PRO A 109 -9.07 -15.48 -32.68
CA PRO A 109 -9.13 -14.01 -32.68
C PRO A 109 -10.28 -13.39 -33.49
N ASP A 110 -10.89 -14.13 -34.42
CA ASP A 110 -11.71 -13.54 -35.49
C ASP A 110 -13.18 -13.24 -35.12
N SER A 111 -13.59 -13.40 -33.86
CA SER A 111 -14.99 -13.18 -33.43
C SER A 111 -15.18 -12.29 -32.20
N MET A 112 -14.12 -11.67 -31.67
CA MET A 112 -14.20 -10.84 -30.47
C MET A 112 -14.03 -9.35 -30.79
N ALA A 113 -15.09 -8.58 -30.58
CA ALA A 113 -15.08 -7.13 -30.67
C ALA A 113 -15.70 -6.54 -29.42
N TRP A 114 -15.20 -5.39 -28.98
CA TRP A 114 -15.82 -4.66 -27.90
C TRP A 114 -17.12 -4.02 -28.37
N VAL A 115 -18.10 -3.98 -27.48
CA VAL A 115 -19.36 -3.26 -27.65
C VAL A 115 -19.46 -2.21 -26.55
N ALA A 116 -19.54 -0.95 -26.94
CA ALA A 116 -19.70 0.17 -26.01
C ALA A 116 -21.11 0.75 -26.05
N ASN A 117 -21.66 1.04 -24.87
CA ASN A 117 -22.89 1.78 -24.68
C ASN A 117 -22.57 3.13 -24.02
N ASN A 118 -23.26 4.19 -24.44
CA ASN A 118 -23.14 5.54 -23.89
C ASN A 118 -21.70 6.11 -23.93
N ALA A 119 -20.88 5.66 -24.88
CA ALA A 119 -19.58 6.28 -25.16
C ALA A 119 -19.75 7.42 -26.18
N ARG A 120 -19.00 8.51 -26.01
CA ARG A 120 -18.98 9.65 -26.94
C ARG A 120 -18.32 9.28 -28.27
N SER A 121 -17.23 8.53 -28.21
CA SER A 121 -16.61 7.88 -29.36
C SER A 121 -16.06 6.52 -28.94
N PHE A 122 -16.12 5.56 -29.87
CA PHE A 122 -15.68 4.20 -29.64
C PHE A 122 -15.09 3.60 -30.92
N GLU A 123 -13.84 3.14 -30.85
CA GLU A 123 -13.13 2.53 -31.97
C GLU A 123 -12.56 1.17 -31.56
N ASN A 124 -12.90 0.12 -32.31
CA ASN A 124 -12.20 -1.16 -32.24
C ASN A 124 -10.97 -1.09 -33.16
N ALA A 125 -9.77 -1.35 -32.63
CA ALA A 125 -8.57 -1.45 -33.45
C ALA A 125 -8.47 -2.83 -34.09
N SER A 126 -8.08 -2.89 -35.37
CA SER A 126 -8.02 -4.15 -36.13
C SER A 126 -6.90 -5.08 -35.62
N GLY A 127 -7.30 -6.29 -35.19
CA GLY A 127 -6.40 -7.44 -35.06
C GLY A 127 -5.79 -7.73 -33.67
N ARG A 128 -6.10 -6.98 -32.60
CA ARG A 128 -5.50 -7.21 -31.25
C ARG A 128 -6.39 -6.92 -30.02
N LEU A 129 -7.72 -7.00 -30.12
CA LEU A 129 -8.67 -6.67 -29.03
C LEU A 129 -8.48 -5.27 -28.40
N ALA A 130 -7.67 -4.41 -29.02
CA ALA A 130 -7.41 -3.06 -28.59
C ALA A 130 -8.61 -2.16 -28.89
N MET A 131 -8.82 -1.15 -28.04
CA MET A 131 -9.92 -0.20 -28.20
C MET A 131 -9.52 1.20 -27.77
N ARG A 132 -10.18 2.19 -28.37
CA ARG A 132 -10.19 3.57 -27.89
C ARG A 132 -11.62 3.93 -27.49
N LEU A 133 -11.81 4.38 -26.25
CA LEU A 133 -13.09 4.80 -25.71
C LEU A 133 -12.96 6.22 -25.18
N THR A 134 -13.82 7.12 -25.66
CA THR A 134 -13.99 8.45 -25.05
C THR A 134 -15.40 8.54 -24.47
N SER A 135 -15.53 8.96 -23.21
CA SER A 135 -16.83 9.20 -22.59
C SER A 135 -17.30 10.65 -22.75
N ASP A 136 -18.61 10.87 -22.62
CA ASP A 136 -19.16 12.20 -22.36
C ASP A 136 -19.23 12.48 -20.85
N THR A 137 -19.75 13.65 -20.47
CA THR A 137 -20.02 14.04 -19.09
C THR A 137 -21.48 13.75 -18.68
N SER A 138 -22.18 12.86 -19.39
CA SER A 138 -23.61 12.61 -19.16
C SER A 138 -23.89 11.85 -17.85
N GLU A 139 -25.08 12.04 -17.28
CA GLU A 139 -25.51 11.38 -16.04
C GLU A 139 -25.67 9.84 -16.17
N PHE A 140 -25.67 9.29 -17.38
CA PHE A 140 -26.04 7.89 -17.63
C PHE A 140 -24.86 6.90 -17.59
N GLY A 141 -23.62 7.37 -17.46
CA GLY A 141 -22.41 6.53 -17.40
C GLY A 141 -22.14 5.75 -18.69
N TYR A 142 -20.88 5.38 -18.93
CA TYR A 142 -20.46 4.59 -20.09
C TYR A 142 -20.05 3.17 -19.67
N GLN A 143 -20.22 2.22 -20.60
CA GLN A 143 -19.77 0.84 -20.42
C GLN A 143 -19.31 0.24 -21.74
N ALA A 144 -18.09 -0.31 -21.79
CA ALA A 144 -17.64 -1.17 -22.88
C ALA A 144 -17.50 -2.62 -22.39
N THR A 145 -17.93 -3.57 -23.22
CA THR A 145 -17.96 -5.00 -22.89
C THR A 145 -17.32 -5.82 -24.00
N LEU A 146 -16.43 -6.74 -23.64
CA LEU A 146 -15.83 -7.73 -24.53
C LEU A 146 -16.26 -9.13 -24.09
N GLY A 147 -16.87 -9.88 -25.00
CA GLY A 147 -17.37 -11.25 -24.75
C GLY A 147 -18.88 -11.41 -24.98
N PRO A 148 -19.45 -12.58 -24.63
CA PRO A 148 -18.89 -13.59 -23.74
C PRO A 148 -17.75 -14.39 -24.37
N VAL A 149 -16.68 -14.61 -23.59
CA VAL A 149 -15.55 -15.46 -23.93
C VAL A 149 -15.72 -16.80 -23.24
N THR A 150 -15.78 -17.88 -24.03
CA THR A 150 -15.91 -19.25 -23.50
C THR A 150 -14.61 -19.70 -22.86
N ILE A 151 -14.71 -20.20 -21.62
CA ILE A 151 -13.59 -20.76 -20.87
C ILE A 151 -13.55 -22.26 -21.14
N PRO A 152 -12.44 -22.81 -21.67
CA PRO A 152 -12.28 -24.25 -21.80
C PRO A 152 -12.44 -24.95 -20.44
N GLU A 153 -13.10 -26.11 -20.43
CA GLU A 153 -13.17 -26.92 -19.21
C GLU A 153 -11.76 -27.29 -18.75
N GLY A 154 -11.48 -27.17 -17.45
CA GLY A 154 -10.14 -27.41 -16.92
C GLY A 154 -9.21 -26.20 -16.95
N PHE A 155 -9.67 -24.98 -17.30
CA PHE A 155 -8.84 -23.78 -17.34
C PHE A 155 -9.43 -22.60 -16.55
N TRP A 156 -8.60 -21.60 -16.25
CA TRP A 156 -9.00 -20.28 -15.72
C TRP A 156 -8.69 -19.19 -16.75
N PRO A 157 -9.52 -18.14 -16.85
CA PRO A 157 -9.21 -17.01 -17.70
C PRO A 157 -8.17 -16.09 -17.05
N LEU A 158 -7.17 -15.73 -17.85
CA LEU A 158 -6.16 -14.72 -17.55
C LEU A 158 -6.30 -13.60 -18.58
N VAL A 159 -6.43 -12.36 -18.12
CA VAL A 159 -6.53 -11.19 -19.00
C VAL A 159 -5.40 -10.24 -18.67
N GLN A 160 -4.46 -10.09 -19.60
CA GLN A 160 -3.40 -9.10 -19.52
C GLN A 160 -3.84 -7.84 -20.24
N LEU A 161 -3.67 -6.70 -19.57
CA LEU A 161 -4.15 -5.41 -20.03
C LEU A 161 -3.00 -4.41 -20.01
N ARG A 162 -2.86 -3.66 -21.09
CA ARG A 162 -2.03 -2.46 -21.12
C ARG A 162 -2.82 -1.34 -21.76
N GLY A 163 -2.78 -0.18 -21.13
CA GLY A 163 -3.46 0.97 -21.67
C GLY A 163 -3.04 2.27 -21.00
N THR A 164 -3.57 3.35 -21.55
CA THR A 164 -3.38 4.70 -21.06
C THR A 164 -4.74 5.34 -20.83
N LEU A 165 -5.00 5.75 -19.59
CA LEU A 165 -6.20 6.49 -19.22
C LEU A 165 -5.88 7.98 -19.11
N ARG A 166 -6.66 8.80 -19.82
CA ARG A 166 -6.61 10.27 -19.78
C ARG A 166 -7.92 10.81 -19.24
N GLY A 167 -7.88 11.40 -18.05
CA GLY A 167 -9.05 11.96 -17.38
C GLY A 167 -9.87 10.91 -16.62
N GLY A 168 -10.37 11.30 -15.44
CA GLY A 168 -11.19 10.47 -14.56
C GLY A 168 -10.52 9.19 -14.07
N GLU A 169 -11.37 8.22 -13.72
CA GLU A 169 -11.01 6.86 -13.34
C GLU A 169 -11.93 5.89 -14.09
N VAL A 170 -11.41 4.69 -14.39
CA VAL A 170 -12.16 3.63 -15.06
C VAL A 170 -12.10 2.37 -14.21
N GLY A 171 -13.25 1.72 -14.03
CA GLY A 171 -13.32 0.38 -13.47
C GLY A 171 -13.21 -0.63 -14.59
N MET A 172 -12.28 -1.58 -14.49
CA MET A 172 -12.20 -2.71 -15.41
C MET A 172 -12.23 -4.01 -14.63
N GLY A 173 -12.96 -5.00 -15.14
CA GLY A 173 -13.11 -6.26 -14.43
C GLY A 173 -13.82 -7.33 -15.23
N ILE A 174 -13.87 -8.52 -14.64
CA ILE A 174 -14.46 -9.71 -15.25
C ILE A 174 -15.80 -9.98 -14.56
N THR A 175 -16.82 -10.27 -15.37
CA THR A 175 -18.14 -10.71 -14.91
C THR A 175 -18.42 -12.14 -15.38
N ASP A 176 -19.47 -12.75 -14.83
CA ASP A 176 -20.00 -14.00 -15.39
C ASP A 176 -20.38 -13.85 -16.87
N GLY A 177 -20.51 -14.96 -17.59
CA GLY A 177 -20.82 -14.96 -19.03
C GLY A 177 -22.15 -14.28 -19.41
N VAL A 178 -23.02 -14.01 -18.44
CA VAL A 178 -24.30 -13.31 -18.65
C VAL A 178 -24.15 -11.81 -18.41
N GLY A 179 -23.15 -11.38 -17.62
CA GLY A 179 -22.90 -10.01 -17.20
C GLY A 179 -23.66 -9.62 -15.93
N SER A 180 -24.07 -10.60 -15.10
CA SER A 180 -24.97 -10.37 -13.97
C SER A 180 -24.27 -10.16 -12.62
N ALA A 181 -23.03 -10.62 -12.50
CA ALA A 181 -22.21 -10.50 -11.30
C ALA A 181 -20.75 -10.18 -11.64
N TRP A 182 -20.15 -9.23 -10.92
CA TRP A 182 -18.71 -8.98 -10.94
C TRP A 182 -17.98 -10.10 -10.22
N LEU A 183 -17.02 -10.71 -10.90
CA LEU A 183 -16.17 -11.77 -10.36
C LEU A 183 -14.82 -11.23 -9.89
N THR A 184 -14.28 -10.24 -10.60
CA THR A 184 -13.15 -9.41 -10.15
C THR A 184 -13.25 -8.02 -10.79
N THR A 185 -12.78 -6.98 -10.11
CA THR A 185 -12.76 -5.61 -10.63
C THR A 185 -11.59 -4.84 -10.05
N LYS A 186 -11.05 -3.91 -10.83
CA LYS A 186 -9.96 -3.03 -10.44
C LYS A 186 -10.21 -1.64 -11.01
N THR A 187 -9.92 -0.62 -10.21
CA THR A 187 -10.04 0.77 -10.63
C THR A 187 -8.67 1.28 -11.06
N TYR A 188 -8.63 1.90 -12.24
CA TYR A 188 -7.44 2.48 -12.83
C TYR A 188 -7.55 4.00 -12.78
N PRO A 189 -6.64 4.68 -12.06
CA PRO A 189 -6.56 6.13 -12.09
C PRO A 189 -5.91 6.60 -13.40
N GLN A 190 -5.98 7.91 -13.65
CA GLN A 190 -5.30 8.52 -14.78
C GLN A 190 -3.81 8.13 -14.85
N GLY A 191 -3.34 7.68 -16.02
CA GLY A 191 -1.97 7.28 -16.26
C GLY A 191 -1.88 6.08 -17.20
N THR A 192 -0.65 5.66 -17.50
CA THR A 192 -0.40 4.38 -18.18
C THR A 192 -0.41 3.26 -17.14
N PHE A 193 -1.07 2.16 -17.46
CA PHE A 193 -1.14 0.97 -16.63
C PHE A 193 -0.80 -0.28 -17.45
N SER A 194 -0.24 -1.26 -16.75
CA SER A 194 -0.04 -2.62 -17.23
C SER A 194 -0.42 -3.53 -16.07
N ASP A 195 -1.35 -4.45 -16.32
CA ASP A 195 -2.00 -5.21 -15.25
C ASP A 195 -2.43 -6.59 -15.73
N GLU A 196 -2.68 -7.46 -14.76
CA GLU A 196 -3.16 -8.82 -14.99
C GLU A 196 -4.42 -9.06 -14.15
N LEU A 197 -5.52 -9.40 -14.84
CA LEU A 197 -6.78 -9.81 -14.23
C LEU A 197 -6.94 -11.32 -14.40
N ALA A 198 -6.58 -12.06 -13.36
CA ALA A 198 -6.98 -13.45 -13.24
C ALA A 198 -8.32 -13.55 -12.53
N CYS A 199 -9.21 -14.41 -13.04
CA CYS A 199 -10.51 -14.62 -12.42
C CYS A 199 -10.78 -16.10 -12.17
N PRO A 200 -10.32 -16.63 -11.03
CA PRO A 200 -10.58 -18.00 -10.66
C PRO A 200 -12.10 -18.31 -10.60
N ALA A 201 -12.91 -17.39 -10.09
CA ALA A 201 -14.35 -17.61 -9.95
C ALA A 201 -15.13 -17.78 -11.28
N ALA A 202 -14.52 -17.54 -12.45
CA ALA A 202 -15.21 -17.61 -13.73
C ALA A 202 -15.36 -19.06 -14.23
N THR A 203 -16.60 -19.47 -14.52
CA THR A 203 -16.91 -20.82 -15.01
C THR A 203 -17.77 -20.76 -16.28
N GLY A 204 -17.42 -21.57 -17.28
CA GLY A 204 -18.16 -21.68 -18.55
C GLY A 204 -17.85 -20.55 -19.53
N SER A 205 -18.20 -19.31 -19.18
CA SER A 205 -17.83 -18.12 -19.96
C SER A 205 -17.77 -16.87 -19.08
N PHE A 206 -17.09 -15.84 -19.55
CA PHE A 206 -16.96 -14.56 -18.86
C PHE A 206 -17.10 -13.37 -19.81
N LYS A 207 -17.37 -12.18 -19.29
CA LYS A 207 -17.27 -10.92 -20.04
C LYS A 207 -16.29 -9.99 -19.35
N LEU A 208 -15.43 -9.35 -20.12
CA LEU A 208 -14.59 -8.24 -19.65
C LEU A 208 -15.39 -6.94 -19.79
N ILE A 209 -15.49 -6.17 -18.72
CA ILE A 209 -16.25 -4.93 -18.66
C ILE A 209 -15.33 -3.78 -18.27
N VAL A 210 -15.51 -2.66 -18.96
CA VAL A 210 -14.93 -1.36 -18.68
C VAL A 210 -16.10 -0.43 -18.38
N SER A 211 -16.12 0.22 -17.21
CA SER A 211 -17.22 1.09 -16.79
C SER A 211 -16.76 2.29 -15.97
N ASN A 212 -17.60 3.32 -15.88
CA ASN A 212 -17.41 4.45 -14.97
C ASN A 212 -17.44 4.00 -13.48
N VAL A 213 -16.60 4.62 -12.64
CA VAL A 213 -16.52 4.43 -11.16
C VAL A 213 -17.28 5.53 -10.38
N GLY A 214 -18.24 6.21 -11.01
CA GLY A 214 -19.03 7.29 -10.39
C GLY A 214 -18.40 8.68 -10.48
N SER A 215 -17.34 8.87 -11.27
CA SER A 215 -16.76 10.19 -11.52
C SER A 215 -17.51 10.94 -12.62
N ARG A 216 -17.69 12.26 -12.48
CA ARG A 216 -18.26 13.15 -13.51
C ARG A 216 -17.22 13.61 -14.55
N ALA A 217 -16.02 13.05 -14.52
CA ALA A 217 -14.94 13.42 -15.42
C ALA A 217 -15.07 12.68 -16.75
N SER A 218 -14.88 13.39 -17.86
CA SER A 218 -14.70 12.74 -19.16
C SER A 218 -13.43 11.88 -19.13
N VAL A 219 -13.52 10.65 -19.62
CA VAL A 219 -12.37 9.77 -19.78
C VAL A 219 -12.06 9.56 -21.25
N GLU A 220 -10.79 9.43 -21.58
CA GLU A 220 -10.28 8.89 -22.83
C GLU A 220 -9.37 7.72 -22.48
N LEU A 221 -9.82 6.51 -22.80
CA LEU A 221 -9.12 5.26 -22.53
C LEU A 221 -8.61 4.67 -23.84
N ASP A 222 -7.30 4.54 -23.93
CA ASP A 222 -6.62 3.76 -24.97
C ASP A 222 -6.18 2.42 -24.36
N LEU A 223 -6.82 1.31 -24.75
CA LEU A 223 -6.33 -0.03 -24.45
C LEU A 223 -5.48 -0.51 -25.62
N ASP A 224 -4.17 -0.43 -25.43
CA ASP A 224 -3.17 -0.78 -26.44
C ASP A 224 -2.99 -2.29 -26.59
N GLU A 225 -3.18 -3.04 -25.48
CA GLU A 225 -2.99 -4.49 -25.44
C GLU A 225 -4.04 -5.13 -24.53
N VAL A 226 -4.79 -6.09 -25.09
CA VAL A 226 -5.70 -6.94 -24.34
C VAL A 226 -5.42 -8.37 -24.78
N GLU A 227 -4.66 -9.11 -23.98
CA GLU A 227 -4.40 -10.53 -24.23
C GLU A 227 -5.24 -11.40 -23.30
N ILE A 228 -6.02 -12.30 -23.88
CA ILE A 228 -6.77 -13.30 -23.14
C ILE A 228 -6.08 -14.65 -23.33
N SER A 229 -5.62 -15.25 -22.24
CA SER A 229 -5.08 -16.60 -22.22
C SER A 229 -5.81 -17.47 -21.20
N PHE A 230 -5.67 -18.79 -21.36
CA PHE A 230 -6.26 -19.76 -20.46
C PHE A 230 -5.17 -20.54 -19.75
N LEU A 231 -5.16 -20.45 -18.42
CA LEU A 231 -4.25 -21.20 -17.56
C LEU A 231 -4.87 -22.55 -17.19
N PRO A 232 -4.18 -23.69 -17.35
CA PRO A 232 -4.71 -24.97 -16.92
C PRO A 232 -4.93 -24.99 -15.40
N ARG A 233 -6.02 -25.62 -14.96
CA ARG A 233 -6.27 -25.94 -13.56
C ARG A 233 -5.35 -27.09 -13.16
N ASP A 234 -4.59 -26.92 -12.08
CA ASP A 234 -3.92 -28.05 -11.44
C ASP A 234 -4.96 -28.98 -10.79
N ASP A 235 -4.54 -30.18 -10.40
CA ASP A 235 -5.42 -31.18 -9.75
C ASP A 235 -6.08 -30.67 -8.44
N ALA A 236 -5.60 -29.53 -7.91
CA ALA A 236 -6.08 -28.85 -6.71
C ALA A 236 -6.91 -27.57 -6.99
N ASN A 237 -7.12 -27.20 -8.26
CA ASN A 237 -7.84 -25.99 -8.67
C ASN A 237 -7.30 -24.70 -8.02
N ARG A 238 -5.98 -24.47 -8.09
CA ARG A 238 -5.27 -23.26 -7.59
C ARG A 238 -4.89 -22.30 -8.73
N TYR A 239 -4.72 -21.02 -8.42
CA TYR A 239 -4.18 -19.98 -9.30
C TYR A 239 -2.77 -19.62 -8.82
N HIS A 240 -1.80 -19.64 -9.74
CA HIS A 240 -0.41 -19.23 -9.49
C HIS A 240 -0.18 -17.84 -10.08
N ALA A 241 -0.12 -16.80 -9.24
CA ALA A 241 0.41 -15.49 -9.61
C ALA A 241 1.91 -15.42 -9.30
N ASP A 242 2.68 -14.53 -9.93
CA ASP A 242 4.09 -14.26 -9.58
C ASP A 242 4.30 -13.87 -8.09
N THR A 243 3.22 -13.56 -7.35
CA THR A 243 3.23 -13.40 -5.89
C THR A 243 3.40 -14.71 -5.11
N ASP A 244 3.15 -15.87 -5.72
CA ASP A 244 3.26 -17.18 -5.08
C ASP A 244 4.70 -17.57 -4.74
N ASP A 245 5.69 -17.08 -5.50
CA ASP A 245 7.10 -17.32 -5.19
C ASP A 245 7.65 -16.35 -4.13
N THR A 246 6.96 -15.23 -3.86
CA THR A 246 7.46 -14.13 -3.01
C THR A 246 6.78 -14.02 -1.65
N GLY A 247 5.56 -14.52 -1.51
CA GLY A 247 4.80 -14.59 -0.25
C GLY A 247 4.22 -13.24 0.23
N TRP A 248 3.25 -13.31 1.12
CA TRP A 248 2.56 -12.17 1.76
C TRP A 248 2.73 -12.19 3.28
N ASN A 249 2.65 -11.01 3.88
CA ASN A 249 2.75 -10.85 5.33
C ASN A 249 1.49 -11.39 6.03
N VAL A 250 1.70 -12.06 7.16
CA VAL A 250 0.64 -12.53 8.06
C VAL A 250 0.85 -11.99 9.47
N GLY A 251 -0.20 -12.04 10.28
CA GLY A 251 -0.23 -11.49 11.63
C GLY A 251 -0.69 -10.03 11.70
N TYR A 252 -1.38 -9.72 12.80
CA TYR A 252 -1.89 -8.38 13.09
C TYR A 252 -2.08 -8.12 14.58
N SER A 253 -1.61 -9.05 15.42
CA SER A 253 -1.82 -9.07 16.88
C SER A 253 -0.56 -9.61 17.54
N ALA A 254 0.15 -8.74 18.25
CA ALA A 254 1.43 -9.05 18.87
C ALA A 254 1.56 -8.38 20.24
N ALA A 255 2.47 -8.89 21.07
CA ALA A 255 2.86 -8.24 22.30
C ALA A 255 4.34 -8.46 22.58
N GLY A 256 4.96 -7.46 23.19
CA GLY A 256 6.40 -7.42 23.37
C GLY A 256 6.86 -6.21 24.17
N GLU A 257 8.13 -5.89 24.02
CA GLU A 257 8.81 -4.81 24.75
C GLU A 257 9.27 -3.73 23.77
N VAL A 258 9.06 -2.47 24.10
CA VAL A 258 9.56 -1.32 23.34
C VAL A 258 11.07 -1.26 23.46
N VAL A 259 11.79 -1.37 22.35
CA VAL A 259 13.26 -1.32 22.30
C VAL A 259 13.81 -0.03 21.69
N ALA A 260 12.98 0.75 21.00
CA ALA A 260 13.31 2.09 20.56
C ALA A 260 12.04 2.94 20.34
N CYS A 261 12.16 4.26 20.51
CA CYS A 261 11.10 5.22 20.19
C CYS A 261 11.60 6.17 19.09
N GLY A 262 10.79 6.38 18.05
CA GLY A 262 11.08 7.38 17.05
C GLY A 262 10.73 8.80 17.52
N LEU A 263 11.21 9.81 16.78
CA LEU A 263 10.91 11.21 17.06
C LEU A 263 9.38 11.44 17.09
N GLY A 264 8.88 12.27 18.03
CA GLY A 264 7.45 12.58 18.15
C GLY A 264 6.62 11.54 18.92
N VAL A 265 7.22 10.42 19.34
CA VAL A 265 6.58 9.51 20.31
C VAL A 265 6.58 10.16 21.69
N THR A 266 5.40 10.32 22.28
CA THR A 266 5.24 10.94 23.62
C THR A 266 4.67 9.98 24.66
N GLY A 267 4.00 8.90 24.23
CA GLY A 267 3.27 8.00 25.11
C GLY A 267 4.02 6.75 25.57
N PHE A 268 5.29 6.56 25.17
CA PHE A 268 6.04 5.33 25.42
C PHE A 268 7.52 5.61 25.69
N ALA A 269 8.15 4.71 26.45
CA ALA A 269 9.59 4.67 26.71
C ALA A 269 10.16 3.29 26.38
N VAL A 270 11.47 3.23 26.16
CA VAL A 270 12.20 1.95 26.05
C VAL A 270 12.02 1.14 27.34
N GLY A 271 11.74 -0.15 27.20
CA GLY A 271 11.39 -1.06 28.30
C GLY A 271 9.89 -1.17 28.57
N ASP A 272 9.04 -0.32 27.97
CA ASP A 272 7.59 -0.46 28.11
C ASP A 272 7.10 -1.77 27.50
N VAL A 273 6.28 -2.50 28.24
CA VAL A 273 5.63 -3.72 27.75
C VAL A 273 4.30 -3.35 27.09
N VAL A 274 4.12 -3.74 25.83
CA VAL A 274 3.01 -3.28 24.99
C VAL A 274 2.34 -4.43 24.22
N ALA A 275 1.03 -4.28 24.01
CA ALA A 275 0.28 -4.99 23.00
C ALA A 275 0.15 -4.12 21.74
N CYS A 276 0.23 -4.74 20.57
CA CYS A 276 0.31 -4.09 19.27
C CYS A 276 -0.71 -4.67 18.29
N CYS A 277 -1.29 -3.80 17.46
CA CYS A 277 -2.24 -4.18 16.42
C CYS A 277 -1.89 -3.62 15.04
N GLY A 278 -2.53 -4.17 14.01
CA GLY A 278 -2.54 -3.61 12.65
C GLY A 278 -2.06 -4.62 11.61
N ALA A 279 -2.92 -4.94 10.65
CA ALA A 279 -2.55 -5.83 9.54
C ALA A 279 -1.52 -5.13 8.63
N GLY A 280 -0.43 -5.83 8.32
CA GLY A 280 0.70 -5.25 7.59
C GLY A 280 1.68 -4.45 8.47
N ILE A 281 1.35 -4.24 9.76
CA ILE A 281 2.17 -3.46 10.70
C ILE A 281 2.63 -4.37 11.87
N ALA A 282 1.69 -4.89 12.66
CA ALA A 282 1.94 -5.85 13.74
C ALA A 282 1.97 -7.30 13.22
N ASN A 283 2.81 -7.53 12.20
CA ASN A 283 2.97 -8.83 11.55
C ASN A 283 3.58 -9.85 12.52
N HIS A 284 3.49 -11.13 12.16
CA HIS A 284 4.25 -12.21 12.80
C HIS A 284 5.74 -12.04 12.52
N ALA A 285 6.38 -11.15 13.27
CA ALA A 285 7.79 -10.83 13.17
C ALA A 285 8.42 -10.67 14.55
N GLU A 286 9.72 -10.91 14.63
CA GLU A 286 10.52 -10.74 15.85
C GLU A 286 10.63 -9.27 16.27
N TYR A 287 10.63 -8.34 15.30
CA TYR A 287 10.55 -6.91 15.57
C TYR A 287 9.49 -6.27 14.67
N ILE A 288 8.70 -5.35 15.24
CA ILE A 288 7.69 -4.57 14.53
C ILE A 288 7.85 -3.09 14.86
N SER A 289 7.79 -2.22 13.85
CA SER A 289 7.67 -0.77 14.05
C SER A 289 6.21 -0.39 13.93
N VAL A 290 5.62 0.07 15.03
CA VAL A 290 4.18 0.34 15.13
C VAL A 290 3.93 1.80 15.49
N PRO A 291 3.02 2.50 14.79
CA PRO A 291 2.54 3.82 15.20
C PRO A 291 2.02 3.82 16.64
N GLN A 292 2.28 4.90 17.38
CA GLN A 292 1.96 4.98 18.82
C GLN A 292 0.47 4.78 19.18
N ASN A 293 -0.43 4.96 18.20
CA ASN A 293 -1.87 4.71 18.35
C ASN A 293 -2.28 3.25 18.11
N LEU A 294 -1.37 2.44 17.60
CA LEU A 294 -1.55 1.00 17.40
C LEU A 294 -0.79 0.16 18.44
N ALA A 295 -0.18 0.83 19.42
CA ALA A 295 0.40 0.21 20.61
C ALA A 295 -0.39 0.61 21.86
N CYS A 296 -0.48 -0.30 22.83
CA CYS A 296 -1.09 -0.06 24.14
C CYS A 296 -0.22 -0.67 25.23
N ARG A 297 0.06 0.10 26.29
CA ARG A 297 0.78 -0.42 27.47
C ARG A 297 -0.01 -1.52 28.13
N LEU A 298 0.71 -2.51 28.64
CA LEU A 298 0.12 -3.62 29.36
C LEU A 298 -0.22 -3.20 30.80
N PRO A 299 -1.46 -3.38 31.28
CA PRO A 299 -1.79 -3.10 32.67
C PRO A 299 -1.15 -4.12 33.62
N ALA A 300 -0.89 -3.68 34.85
CA ALA A 300 -0.41 -4.57 35.91
C ALA A 300 -1.39 -5.73 36.13
N GLY A 301 -0.88 -6.96 36.21
CA GLY A 301 -1.69 -8.16 36.40
C GLY A 301 -2.15 -8.86 35.10
N CYS A 302 -1.82 -8.32 33.92
CA CYS A 302 -2.04 -9.01 32.65
C CYS A 302 -0.74 -9.68 32.18
N ALA A 303 -0.78 -10.98 31.84
CA ALA A 303 0.39 -11.68 31.35
C ALA A 303 0.69 -11.32 29.89
N LEU A 304 1.98 -11.23 29.52
CA LEU A 304 2.40 -10.85 28.17
C LEU A 304 1.86 -11.79 27.08
N ARG A 305 1.72 -13.08 27.39
CA ARG A 305 1.12 -14.06 26.46
C ARG A 305 -0.35 -13.77 26.16
N GLU A 306 -1.10 -13.27 27.14
CA GLU A 306 -2.51 -12.92 26.98
C GLU A 306 -2.64 -11.58 26.25
N ALA A 307 -1.70 -10.67 26.48
CA ALA A 307 -1.59 -9.39 25.80
C ALA A 307 -1.59 -9.50 24.27
N ALA A 308 -0.97 -10.57 23.73
CA ALA A 308 -0.92 -10.83 22.30
C ALA A 308 -2.32 -11.01 21.68
N THR A 309 -3.37 -11.21 22.50
CA THR A 309 -4.76 -11.30 22.06
C THR A 309 -5.49 -9.95 22.01
N ALA A 310 -4.84 -8.84 22.37
CA ALA A 310 -5.49 -7.54 22.50
C ALA A 310 -6.23 -7.11 21.23
N THR A 311 -5.68 -7.35 20.04
CA THR A 311 -6.34 -6.95 18.78
C THR A 311 -7.64 -7.73 18.55
N VAL A 312 -7.62 -9.06 18.71
CA VAL A 312 -8.82 -9.89 18.55
C VAL A 312 -9.85 -9.65 19.65
N GLY A 313 -9.39 -9.41 20.88
CA GLY A 313 -10.24 -8.99 21.99
C GLY A 313 -10.89 -7.62 21.78
N SER A 314 -10.16 -6.69 21.17
CA SER A 314 -10.66 -5.38 20.78
C SER A 314 -11.73 -5.47 19.68
N ILE A 315 -11.65 -6.45 18.77
CA ILE A 315 -12.70 -6.73 17.78
C ILE A 315 -13.96 -7.26 18.48
N ALA A 316 -13.81 -8.21 19.41
CA ALA A 316 -14.92 -8.71 20.22
C ALA A 316 -15.59 -7.57 21.01
N LEU A 317 -14.80 -6.74 21.69
CA LEU A 317 -15.28 -5.62 22.48
C LEU A 317 -16.00 -4.57 21.64
N GLN A 318 -15.53 -4.30 20.41
CA GLN A 318 -16.23 -3.41 19.50
C GLN A 318 -17.60 -3.99 19.11
N GLY A 319 -17.69 -5.30 18.84
CA GLY A 319 -18.97 -5.99 18.63
C GLY A 319 -19.94 -5.82 19.80
N VAL A 320 -19.45 -5.97 21.03
CA VAL A 320 -20.23 -5.72 22.26
C VAL A 320 -20.67 -4.26 22.35
N ARG A 321 -19.80 -3.29 22.04
CA ARG A 321 -20.15 -1.86 22.06
C ARG A 321 -21.20 -1.50 21.01
N ARG A 322 -21.13 -2.12 19.83
CA ARG A 322 -22.17 -1.97 18.79
C ARG A 322 -23.50 -2.58 19.22
N ALA A 323 -23.48 -3.66 20.00
CA ALA A 323 -24.69 -4.22 20.60
C ALA A 323 -25.27 -3.32 21.70
N ALA A 324 -24.45 -2.50 22.37
CA ALA A 324 -24.87 -1.63 23.47
C ALA A 324 -25.68 -2.38 24.54
N PRO A 325 -25.10 -3.41 25.20
CA PRO A 325 -25.79 -4.23 26.19
C PRO A 325 -26.26 -3.39 27.38
N SER A 326 -27.42 -3.75 27.93
CA SER A 326 -27.93 -3.26 29.20
C SER A 326 -27.98 -4.39 30.23
N LEU A 327 -27.78 -4.04 31.50
CA LEU A 327 -27.81 -4.99 32.62
C LEU A 327 -29.11 -5.81 32.61
N GLY A 328 -28.99 -7.13 32.66
CA GLY A 328 -30.13 -8.06 32.67
C GLY A 328 -30.70 -8.45 31.29
N GLU A 329 -30.19 -7.88 30.19
CA GLU A 329 -30.60 -8.32 28.85
C GLU A 329 -30.16 -9.75 28.54
N ARG A 330 -30.92 -10.41 27.66
CA ARG A 330 -30.59 -11.74 27.13
C ARG A 330 -29.99 -11.58 25.74
N ILE A 331 -28.76 -12.06 25.55
CA ILE A 331 -28.02 -11.87 24.30
C ILE A 331 -27.54 -13.22 23.77
N ALA A 332 -27.75 -13.46 22.48
CA ALA A 332 -27.26 -14.65 21.79
C ALA A 332 -25.96 -14.37 21.03
N VAL A 333 -25.02 -15.31 21.03
CA VAL A 333 -23.78 -15.26 20.24
C VAL A 333 -23.77 -16.43 19.25
N ILE A 334 -23.68 -16.13 17.95
CA ILE A 334 -23.61 -17.15 16.89
C ILE A 334 -22.18 -17.21 16.34
N GLY A 335 -21.55 -18.38 16.45
CA GLY A 335 -20.13 -18.60 16.30
C GLY A 335 -19.42 -18.42 17.65
N LEU A 336 -18.80 -19.49 18.16
CA LEU A 336 -18.01 -19.52 19.41
C LEU A 336 -16.55 -19.87 19.12
N GLY A 337 -16.02 -19.35 18.01
CA GLY A 337 -14.58 -19.24 17.77
C GLY A 337 -13.92 -18.27 18.77
N LEU A 338 -12.63 -17.94 18.58
CA LEU A 338 -11.88 -17.11 19.53
C LEU A 338 -12.58 -15.78 19.87
N ILE A 339 -13.04 -15.04 18.85
CA ILE A 339 -13.78 -13.79 19.02
C ILE A 339 -15.13 -14.03 19.72
N GLY A 340 -15.83 -15.11 19.38
CA GLY A 340 -17.11 -15.47 19.99
C GLY A 340 -16.99 -15.81 21.47
N GLN A 341 -15.94 -16.53 21.87
CA GLN A 341 -15.63 -16.85 23.26
C GLN A 341 -15.34 -15.60 24.08
N MET A 342 -14.55 -14.66 23.53
CA MET A 342 -14.26 -13.37 24.17
C MET A 342 -15.53 -12.51 24.25
N THR A 343 -16.36 -12.51 23.20
CA THR A 343 -17.64 -11.79 23.15
C THR A 343 -18.59 -12.30 24.22
N ALA A 344 -18.73 -13.62 24.38
CA ALA A 344 -19.59 -14.22 25.39
C ALA A 344 -19.16 -13.81 26.82
N GLN A 345 -17.86 -13.90 27.13
CA GLN A 345 -17.33 -13.48 28.43
C GLN A 345 -17.53 -11.99 28.68
N LEU A 346 -17.29 -11.13 27.69
CA LEU A 346 -17.50 -9.67 27.80
C LEU A 346 -18.98 -9.31 28.03
N LEU A 347 -19.91 -10.01 27.38
CA LEU A 347 -21.35 -9.82 27.61
C LEU A 347 -21.78 -10.30 29.00
N THR A 348 -21.27 -11.45 29.46
CA THR A 348 -21.49 -11.93 30.83
C THR A 348 -20.93 -10.93 31.85
N ALA A 349 -19.72 -10.40 31.62
CA ALA A 349 -19.11 -9.37 32.47
C ALA A 349 -19.87 -8.03 32.44
N SER A 350 -20.68 -7.79 31.42
CA SER A 350 -21.61 -6.63 31.33
C SER A 350 -22.93 -6.88 32.08
N GLY A 351 -23.09 -8.04 32.71
CA GLY A 351 -24.29 -8.42 33.46
C GLY A 351 -25.44 -8.93 32.59
N CYS A 352 -25.14 -9.39 31.37
CA CYS A 352 -26.13 -10.00 30.49
C CYS A 352 -26.21 -11.52 30.71
N THR A 353 -27.36 -12.10 30.39
CA THR A 353 -27.52 -13.56 30.27
C THR A 353 -27.17 -13.97 28.84
N VAL A 354 -26.15 -14.81 28.66
CA VAL A 354 -25.59 -15.11 27.33
C VAL A 354 -25.95 -16.52 26.90
N LEU A 355 -26.54 -16.64 25.72
CA LEU A 355 -26.75 -17.92 25.02
C LEU A 355 -25.80 -18.01 23.84
N GLY A 356 -25.27 -19.19 23.51
CA GLY A 356 -24.34 -19.33 22.39
C GLY A 356 -24.56 -20.55 21.52
N MET A 357 -24.12 -20.43 20.26
CA MET A 357 -24.18 -21.50 19.29
C MET A 357 -22.89 -21.58 18.49
N ASP A 358 -22.35 -22.79 18.36
CA ASP A 358 -21.31 -23.14 17.40
C ASP A 358 -21.56 -24.57 16.91
N LEU A 359 -21.14 -24.91 15.70
CA LEU A 359 -21.30 -26.28 15.17
C LEU A 359 -20.42 -27.28 15.92
N ASP A 360 -19.33 -26.79 16.53
CA ASP A 360 -18.43 -27.57 17.37
C ASP A 360 -18.89 -27.55 18.84
N SER A 361 -19.38 -28.69 19.32
CA SER A 361 -19.87 -28.85 20.69
C SER A 361 -18.80 -28.57 21.75
N SER A 362 -17.52 -28.80 21.44
CA SER A 362 -16.43 -28.53 22.38
C SER A 362 -16.29 -27.03 22.68
N ARG A 363 -16.59 -26.16 21.69
CA ARG A 363 -16.58 -24.70 21.85
C ARG A 363 -17.77 -24.23 22.67
N VAL A 364 -18.92 -24.86 22.50
CA VAL A 364 -20.12 -24.59 23.30
C VAL A 364 -19.87 -24.92 24.77
N GLU A 365 -19.31 -26.10 25.07
CA GLU A 365 -19.01 -26.50 26.45
C GLU A 365 -17.91 -25.64 27.08
N ARG A 366 -16.90 -25.24 26.30
CA ARG A 366 -15.88 -24.30 26.75
C ARG A 366 -16.48 -22.93 27.11
N ALA A 367 -17.38 -22.40 26.28
CA ALA A 367 -18.05 -21.13 26.56
C ALA A 367 -18.91 -21.21 27.83
N LYS A 368 -19.61 -22.33 28.06
CA LYS A 368 -20.38 -22.57 29.30
C LYS A 368 -19.48 -22.59 30.53
N ALA A 369 -18.34 -23.29 30.46
CA ALA A 369 -17.34 -23.31 31.53
C ALA A 369 -16.74 -21.93 31.84
N LEU A 370 -16.86 -20.97 30.91
CA LEU A 370 -16.41 -19.58 31.03
C LEU A 370 -17.55 -18.60 31.34
N GLY A 371 -18.71 -19.08 31.78
CA GLY A 371 -19.81 -18.25 32.28
C GLY A 371 -20.92 -17.94 31.28
N MET A 372 -20.94 -18.59 30.11
CA MET A 372 -22.11 -18.56 29.22
C MET A 372 -23.27 -19.40 29.81
N SER A 373 -24.48 -18.85 29.82
CA SER A 373 -25.64 -19.43 30.52
C SER A 373 -26.21 -20.68 29.85
N GLY A 374 -26.06 -20.82 28.53
CA GLY A 374 -26.53 -21.99 27.79
C GLY A 374 -26.07 -21.98 26.34
N GLY A 375 -26.07 -23.14 25.69
CA GLY A 375 -25.73 -23.21 24.28
C GLY A 375 -26.02 -24.56 23.64
N ALA A 376 -26.04 -24.57 22.31
CA ALA A 376 -26.39 -25.73 21.49
C ALA A 376 -25.48 -25.84 20.25
N SER A 377 -25.43 -27.03 19.66
CA SER A 377 -24.53 -27.32 18.52
C SER A 377 -25.22 -27.45 17.16
N SER A 378 -26.54 -27.23 17.12
CA SER A 378 -27.34 -27.20 15.89
C SER A 378 -28.32 -26.03 15.89
N PRO A 379 -28.69 -25.48 14.71
CA PRO A 379 -29.66 -24.40 14.61
C PRO A 379 -30.99 -24.74 15.28
N GLU A 380 -31.49 -25.95 15.10
CA GLU A 380 -32.80 -26.39 15.58
C GLU A 380 -32.83 -26.51 17.11
N GLU A 381 -31.77 -27.07 17.71
CA GLU A 381 -31.63 -27.12 19.17
C GLU A 381 -31.44 -25.72 19.75
N PHE A 382 -30.67 -24.87 19.07
CA PHE A 382 -30.45 -23.50 19.54
C PHE A 382 -31.74 -22.68 19.54
N GLN A 383 -32.57 -22.80 18.49
CA GLN A 383 -33.90 -22.18 18.46
C GLN A 383 -34.78 -22.63 19.63
N LYS A 384 -34.82 -23.93 19.92
CA LYS A 384 -35.57 -24.47 21.06
C LYS A 384 -35.04 -23.93 22.40
N LEU A 385 -33.73 -23.95 22.59
CA LEU A 385 -33.07 -23.42 23.79
C LEU A 385 -33.38 -21.93 23.99
N VAL A 386 -33.30 -21.14 22.92
CA VAL A 386 -33.62 -19.72 22.95
C VAL A 386 -35.07 -19.51 23.37
N LEU A 387 -36.04 -20.19 22.74
CA LEU A 387 -37.45 -20.06 23.09
C LEU A 387 -37.71 -20.45 24.56
N GLN A 388 -37.10 -21.52 25.05
CA GLN A 388 -37.23 -21.93 26.45
C GLN A 388 -36.63 -20.89 27.41
N SER A 389 -35.45 -20.36 27.10
CA SER A 389 -34.70 -19.43 27.95
C SER A 389 -35.23 -17.98 27.91
N THR A 390 -36.09 -17.68 26.94
CA THR A 390 -36.66 -16.34 26.71
C THR A 390 -38.19 -16.33 26.82
N SER A 391 -38.78 -17.39 27.36
CA SER A 391 -40.25 -17.53 27.49
C SER A 391 -41.00 -17.31 26.17
N GLY A 392 -40.41 -17.76 25.06
CA GLY A 392 -40.97 -17.68 23.71
C GLY A 392 -40.72 -16.36 22.97
N VAL A 393 -40.05 -15.37 23.60
CA VAL A 393 -39.92 -14.01 23.03
C VAL A 393 -38.70 -13.87 22.10
N GLY A 394 -37.61 -14.59 22.36
CA GLY A 394 -36.31 -14.38 21.71
C GLY A 394 -35.38 -13.47 22.53
N PRO A 395 -34.05 -13.45 22.25
CA PRO A 395 -33.10 -12.59 22.93
C PRO A 395 -33.28 -11.14 22.46
N ASP A 396 -32.88 -10.21 23.32
CA ASP A 396 -32.85 -8.77 23.02
C ASP A 396 -31.93 -8.47 21.83
N LYS A 397 -30.79 -9.16 21.80
CA LYS A 397 -29.73 -8.94 20.82
C LYS A 397 -29.08 -10.25 20.39
N VAL A 398 -28.57 -10.26 19.16
CA VAL A 398 -27.76 -11.36 18.62
C VAL A 398 -26.45 -10.81 18.06
N VAL A 399 -25.31 -11.36 18.45
CA VAL A 399 -23.99 -11.00 17.94
C VAL A 399 -23.45 -12.15 17.10
N ILE A 400 -23.14 -11.90 15.83
CA ILE A 400 -22.66 -12.91 14.88
C ILE A 400 -21.14 -12.76 14.76
N THR A 401 -20.40 -13.76 15.23
CA THR A 401 -18.93 -13.84 15.13
C THR A 401 -18.45 -15.01 14.26
N ALA A 402 -19.38 -15.71 13.61
CA ALA A 402 -19.08 -16.78 12.65
C ALA A 402 -18.35 -16.25 11.40
N ALA A 403 -17.56 -17.12 10.77
CA ALA A 403 -16.91 -16.86 9.48
C ALA A 403 -17.35 -17.93 8.47
N THR A 404 -18.16 -17.54 7.48
CA THR A 404 -18.69 -18.43 6.42
C THR A 404 -19.29 -17.61 5.28
N LYS A 405 -19.24 -18.10 4.03
CA LYS A 405 -19.94 -17.43 2.92
C LYS A 405 -21.47 -17.63 2.96
N SER A 406 -21.98 -18.46 3.87
CA SER A 406 -23.42 -18.72 4.02
C SER A 406 -24.17 -17.56 4.66
N ASN A 407 -25.42 -17.35 4.23
CA ASN A 407 -26.38 -16.45 4.88
C ASN A 407 -27.03 -17.08 6.13
N ALA A 408 -26.79 -18.37 6.41
CA ALA A 408 -27.46 -19.11 7.47
C ALA A 408 -27.28 -18.48 8.87
N PRO A 409 -26.09 -18.00 9.30
CA PRO A 409 -25.96 -17.33 10.59
C PRO A 409 -26.81 -16.07 10.72
N LEU A 410 -26.87 -15.26 9.64
CA LEU A 410 -27.68 -14.05 9.59
C LEU A 410 -29.17 -14.37 9.66
N ASN A 411 -29.64 -15.33 8.85
CA ASN A 411 -31.05 -15.70 8.84
C ASN A 411 -31.48 -16.35 10.15
N LEU A 412 -30.63 -17.18 10.77
CA LEU A 412 -30.89 -17.72 12.10
C LEU A 412 -31.00 -16.61 13.14
N ALA A 413 -30.10 -15.62 13.13
CA ALA A 413 -30.15 -14.48 14.03
C ALA A 413 -31.48 -13.72 13.91
N MET A 414 -31.94 -13.46 12.68
CA MET A 414 -33.23 -12.81 12.41
C MET A 414 -34.43 -13.65 12.87
N GLN A 415 -34.33 -14.98 12.76
CA GLN A 415 -35.38 -15.89 13.20
C GLN A 415 -35.49 -15.95 14.72
N ILE A 416 -34.38 -15.92 15.46
CA ILE A 416 -34.40 -16.09 16.91
C ILE A 416 -34.63 -14.78 17.66
N VAL A 417 -34.12 -13.65 17.16
CA VAL A 417 -34.18 -12.35 17.85
C VAL A 417 -35.63 -11.95 18.14
N ARG A 418 -35.88 -11.27 19.26
CA ARG A 418 -37.21 -10.74 19.55
C ARG A 418 -37.64 -9.67 18.55
N GLU A 419 -38.93 -9.36 18.52
CA GLU A 419 -39.44 -8.19 17.80
C GLU A 419 -38.74 -6.92 18.30
N LYS A 420 -38.33 -6.07 17.35
CA LYS A 420 -37.55 -4.85 17.55
C LYS A 420 -36.19 -5.08 18.23
N GLY A 421 -35.68 -6.31 18.18
CA GLY A 421 -34.35 -6.63 18.68
C GLY A 421 -33.25 -6.22 17.70
N THR A 422 -31.99 -6.44 18.12
CA THR A 422 -30.81 -5.99 17.36
C THR A 422 -29.93 -7.16 16.96
N VAL A 423 -29.49 -7.21 15.70
CA VAL A 423 -28.50 -8.15 15.20
C VAL A 423 -27.23 -7.38 14.83
N VAL A 424 -26.09 -7.79 15.40
CA VAL A 424 -24.78 -7.19 15.15
C VAL A 424 -23.89 -8.17 14.39
N ILE A 425 -23.40 -7.74 13.24
CA ILE A 425 -22.46 -8.53 12.42
C ILE A 425 -21.03 -8.11 12.78
N VAL A 426 -20.25 -9.09 13.26
CA VAL A 426 -18.81 -8.93 13.57
C VAL A 426 -17.95 -9.79 12.64
N GLY A 427 -18.38 -11.04 12.38
CA GLY A 427 -17.66 -11.97 11.51
C GLY A 427 -17.97 -11.81 10.01
N ASP A 428 -17.21 -12.51 9.18
CA ASP A 428 -17.40 -12.55 7.72
C ASP A 428 -18.51 -13.55 7.36
N VAL A 429 -19.75 -13.07 7.23
CA VAL A 429 -20.93 -13.87 6.88
C VAL A 429 -21.61 -13.38 5.60
N GLY A 430 -22.40 -14.25 4.96
CA GLY A 430 -23.29 -13.83 3.87
C GLY A 430 -24.30 -12.76 4.32
N LEU A 431 -24.51 -11.74 3.50
CA LEU A 431 -25.30 -10.53 3.82
C LEU A 431 -26.64 -10.45 3.09
N CYS A 432 -27.24 -11.58 2.73
CA CYS A 432 -28.56 -11.65 2.08
C CYS A 432 -29.65 -12.10 3.08
N PRO A 433 -30.30 -11.18 3.81
CA PRO A 433 -31.32 -11.53 4.80
C PRO A 433 -32.63 -11.98 4.16
N GLU A 434 -33.28 -12.98 4.76
CA GLU A 434 -34.64 -13.38 4.39
C GLU A 434 -35.68 -12.34 4.86
N ARG A 435 -36.38 -11.76 3.90
CA ARG A 435 -37.38 -10.70 4.12
C ARG A 435 -38.43 -11.03 5.19
N PRO A 436 -39.02 -12.23 5.29
CA PRO A 436 -40.14 -12.47 6.21
C PRO A 436 -39.83 -12.20 7.68
N ALA A 437 -38.70 -12.71 8.19
CA ALA A 437 -38.30 -12.50 9.58
C ALA A 437 -37.84 -11.06 9.82
N PHE A 438 -37.04 -10.53 8.89
CA PHE A 438 -36.51 -9.17 8.97
C PHE A 438 -37.62 -8.10 9.00
N TYR A 439 -38.60 -8.25 8.10
CA TYR A 439 -39.74 -7.32 7.99
C TYR A 439 -40.73 -7.46 9.15
N ARG A 440 -41.16 -8.69 9.48
CA ARG A 440 -42.21 -8.88 10.51
C ARG A 440 -41.75 -8.46 11.90
N LYS A 441 -40.47 -8.66 12.21
CA LYS A 441 -39.91 -8.37 13.53
C LYS A 441 -39.32 -6.97 13.63
N GLU A 442 -39.31 -6.17 12.55
CA GLU A 442 -38.67 -4.85 12.52
C GLU A 442 -37.24 -4.87 13.11
N VAL A 443 -36.40 -5.81 12.65
CA VAL A 443 -35.08 -6.03 13.27
C VAL A 443 -34.11 -4.90 12.94
N ASN A 444 -33.37 -4.44 13.94
CA ASN A 444 -32.24 -3.53 13.75
C ASN A 444 -30.99 -4.33 13.33
N LEU A 445 -30.43 -4.05 12.16
CA LEU A 445 -29.21 -4.70 11.68
C LEU A 445 -28.02 -3.73 11.73
N LEU A 446 -26.97 -4.09 12.47
CA LEU A 446 -25.78 -3.27 12.66
C LEU A 446 -24.53 -4.01 12.18
N MET A 447 -23.62 -3.26 11.54
CA MET A 447 -22.27 -3.72 11.22
C MET A 447 -21.27 -3.26 12.30
N SER A 448 -20.26 -4.10 12.56
CA SER A 448 -19.13 -3.80 13.43
C SER A 448 -17.82 -3.76 12.64
N THR A 449 -17.27 -2.57 12.46
CA THR A 449 -15.98 -2.39 11.78
C THR A 449 -14.82 -2.76 12.71
N SER A 450 -14.26 -3.97 12.57
CA SER A 450 -13.07 -4.45 13.27
C SER A 450 -13.02 -4.02 14.75
N TYR A 451 -11.96 -3.30 15.16
CA TYR A 451 -11.75 -2.78 16.51
C TYR A 451 -12.19 -1.30 16.69
N GLY A 452 -13.02 -0.78 15.79
CA GLY A 452 -13.72 0.50 15.97
C GLY A 452 -13.04 1.73 15.38
N ALA A 453 -13.30 2.90 15.99
CA ALA A 453 -12.86 4.20 15.49
C ALA A 453 -11.33 4.31 15.39
N GLY A 454 -10.85 4.92 14.30
CA GLY A 454 -9.45 4.94 13.89
C GLY A 454 -9.12 3.94 12.79
N ARG A 455 -9.88 2.84 12.67
CA ARG A 455 -9.65 1.88 11.58
C ARG A 455 -9.98 2.51 10.22
N TYR A 456 -9.09 2.37 9.25
CA TYR A 456 -9.17 3.01 7.92
C TYR A 456 -9.00 4.54 7.93
N ASP A 457 -8.52 5.11 9.04
CA ASP A 457 -8.15 6.53 9.13
C ASP A 457 -6.62 6.65 9.18
N ARG A 458 -6.02 7.17 8.10
CA ARG A 458 -4.56 7.37 7.99
C ARG A 458 -4.02 8.31 9.07
N SER A 459 -4.77 9.35 9.43
CA SER A 459 -4.35 10.31 10.45
C SER A 459 -4.19 9.63 11.81
N TYR A 460 -5.07 8.65 12.09
CA TYR A 460 -5.00 7.87 13.31
C TYR A 460 -3.96 6.74 13.24
N GLU A 461 -4.04 5.89 12.21
CA GLU A 461 -3.25 4.66 12.09
C GLU A 461 -1.79 4.93 11.71
N ALA A 462 -1.52 5.84 10.78
CA ALA A 462 -0.18 6.09 10.26
C ALA A 462 0.50 7.30 10.92
N GLU A 463 -0.23 8.41 11.08
CA GLU A 463 0.33 9.68 11.57
C GLU A 463 0.29 9.80 13.10
N GLY A 464 -0.35 8.85 13.79
CA GLY A 464 -0.37 8.80 15.26
C GLY A 464 -1.16 9.94 15.91
N ARG A 465 -2.08 10.61 15.19
CA ARG A 465 -2.96 11.65 15.72
C ARG A 465 -4.25 11.03 16.28
N ASP A 466 -4.40 11.07 17.60
CA ASP A 466 -5.57 10.53 18.28
C ASP A 466 -6.78 11.47 18.17
N TYR A 467 -7.99 10.94 18.29
CA TYR A 467 -9.22 11.73 18.35
C TYR A 467 -9.37 12.37 19.74
N PRO A 468 -9.89 13.61 19.83
CA PRO A 468 -10.14 14.20 21.12
C PRO A 468 -11.16 13.36 21.90
N LEU A 469 -10.81 13.07 23.16
CA LEU A 469 -11.55 12.16 24.03
C LEU A 469 -13.07 12.44 24.12
N PRO A 470 -13.55 13.70 24.16
CA PRO A 470 -14.99 13.99 24.20
C PRO A 470 -15.78 13.59 22.95
N PHE A 471 -15.14 13.52 21.77
CA PHE A 471 -15.83 13.22 20.50
C PHE A 471 -15.79 11.74 20.16
N ALA A 472 -14.70 11.05 20.48
CA ALA A 472 -14.55 9.63 20.24
C ALA A 472 -13.90 8.95 21.44
N ARG A 473 -14.70 8.49 22.41
CA ARG A 473 -14.18 7.84 23.62
C ARG A 473 -13.41 6.56 23.32
N TRP A 474 -13.88 5.77 22.36
CA TRP A 474 -13.43 4.40 22.11
C TRP A 474 -12.77 4.24 20.74
N THR A 475 -11.46 4.49 20.73
CA THR A 475 -10.56 4.32 19.58
C THR A 475 -9.87 2.95 19.62
N ILE A 476 -9.12 2.57 18.58
CA ILE A 476 -8.35 1.31 18.52
C ILE A 476 -7.55 1.09 19.82
N LYS A 477 -6.68 2.04 20.17
CA LYS A 477 -5.83 1.98 21.37
C LYS A 477 -6.64 1.79 22.65
N ARG A 478 -7.75 2.53 22.79
CA ARG A 478 -8.58 2.53 24.00
C ARG A 478 -9.48 1.31 24.10
N ASN A 479 -9.86 0.69 22.97
CA ASN A 479 -10.50 -0.62 22.97
C ASN A 479 -9.51 -1.71 23.42
N MET A 480 -8.28 -1.73 22.90
CA MET A 480 -7.24 -2.65 23.36
C MET A 480 -6.98 -2.49 24.86
N GLN A 481 -6.81 -1.25 25.32
CA GLN A 481 -6.62 -0.94 26.73
C GLN A 481 -7.77 -1.47 27.60
N ALA A 482 -9.02 -1.13 27.24
CA ALA A 482 -10.19 -1.56 28.00
C ALA A 482 -10.33 -3.09 28.04
N PHE A 483 -9.98 -3.79 26.96
CA PHE A 483 -9.97 -5.25 26.92
C PHE A 483 -8.91 -5.83 27.86
N LEU A 484 -7.67 -5.33 27.80
CA LEU A 484 -6.58 -5.75 28.68
C LEU A 484 -6.90 -5.49 30.17
N GLU A 485 -7.58 -4.38 30.47
CA GLU A 485 -8.06 -4.08 31.82
C GLU A 485 -9.09 -5.11 32.32
N GLN A 486 -9.92 -5.70 31.45
CA GLN A 486 -10.83 -6.78 31.86
C GLN A 486 -10.08 -8.08 32.18
N ILE A 487 -8.98 -8.36 31.47
CA ILE A 487 -8.09 -9.49 31.78
C ILE A 487 -7.42 -9.25 33.14
N ALA A 488 -6.81 -8.08 33.34
CA ALA A 488 -6.14 -7.73 34.59
C ALA A 488 -7.11 -7.75 35.80
N ALA A 489 -8.39 -7.39 35.58
CA ALA A 489 -9.43 -7.48 36.59
C ALA A 489 -9.95 -8.91 36.84
N GLY A 490 -9.40 -9.93 36.17
CA GLY A 490 -9.80 -11.34 36.31
C GLY A 490 -11.19 -11.66 35.75
N ARG A 491 -11.78 -10.77 34.92
CA ARG A 491 -13.12 -10.98 34.35
C ARG A 491 -13.12 -11.81 33.08
N LEU A 492 -11.97 -11.93 32.43
CA LEU A 492 -11.76 -12.74 31.23
C LEU A 492 -10.67 -13.77 31.50
N SER A 493 -10.92 -15.04 31.18
CA SER A 493 -9.92 -16.11 31.27
C SER A 493 -9.35 -16.41 29.88
N ILE A 494 -8.39 -15.59 29.44
CA ILE A 494 -7.79 -15.69 28.10
C ILE A 494 -6.82 -16.86 28.00
N ASP A 495 -6.13 -17.19 29.08
CA ASP A 495 -5.29 -18.38 29.21
C ASP A 495 -6.00 -19.67 28.75
N LYS A 496 -7.29 -19.82 29.06
CA LYS A 496 -8.14 -20.97 28.68
C LYS A 496 -8.57 -20.99 27.20
N LEU A 497 -8.30 -19.91 26.47
CA LEU A 497 -8.58 -19.79 25.04
C LEU A 497 -7.33 -19.99 24.17
N ILE A 498 -6.15 -20.08 24.78
CA ILE A 498 -4.88 -20.35 24.09
C ILE A 498 -4.62 -21.86 24.17
N ASP A 499 -4.87 -22.58 23.09
CA ASP A 499 -4.72 -24.03 23.03
C ASP A 499 -3.27 -24.48 22.83
N ARG A 500 -2.48 -23.66 22.10
CA ARG A 500 -1.12 -24.03 21.74
C ARG A 500 -0.19 -22.82 21.73
N GLU A 501 1.04 -23.05 22.16
CA GLU A 501 2.16 -22.15 21.96
C GLU A 501 3.19 -22.85 21.07
N VAL A 502 3.67 -22.16 20.06
CA VAL A 502 4.58 -22.68 19.02
C VAL A 502 5.80 -21.77 18.98
N ASP A 503 6.99 -22.33 19.08
CA ASP A 503 8.21 -21.57 18.85
C ASP A 503 8.24 -21.08 17.39
N VAL A 504 8.62 -19.84 17.12
CA VAL A 504 8.62 -19.27 15.77
C VAL A 504 9.36 -20.16 14.75
N THR A 505 10.39 -20.91 15.19
CA THR A 505 11.14 -21.85 14.35
C THR A 505 10.31 -23.02 13.81
N GLN A 506 9.19 -23.33 14.46
CA GLN A 506 8.25 -24.38 14.08
C GLN A 506 6.99 -23.85 13.40
N ALA A 507 6.88 -22.53 13.18
CA ALA A 507 5.71 -21.93 12.59
C ALA A 507 5.32 -22.55 11.23
N PRO A 508 6.24 -22.82 10.27
CA PRO A 508 5.89 -23.47 9.00
C PRO A 508 5.14 -24.79 9.17
N ALA A 509 5.62 -25.64 10.09
CA ALA A 509 5.00 -26.93 10.38
C ALA A 509 3.63 -26.77 11.05
N ALA A 510 3.50 -25.82 11.98
CA ALA A 510 2.23 -25.54 12.63
C ALA A 510 1.17 -24.99 11.66
N TYR A 511 1.54 -24.08 10.75
CA TYR A 511 0.63 -23.59 9.71
C TYR A 511 0.19 -24.72 8.76
N LYS A 512 1.12 -25.62 8.38
CA LYS A 512 0.80 -26.79 7.57
C LYS A 512 -0.21 -27.71 8.28
N GLU A 513 0.05 -28.06 9.54
CA GLU A 513 -0.86 -28.87 10.35
C GLU A 513 -2.26 -28.23 10.47
N LEU A 514 -2.31 -26.92 10.71
CA LEU A 514 -3.58 -26.19 10.79
C LEU A 514 -4.30 -26.11 9.44
N ALA A 515 -3.57 -25.99 8.32
CA ALA A 515 -4.16 -25.97 6.99
C ALA A 515 -4.75 -27.34 6.60
N GLU A 516 -4.06 -28.44 6.96
CA GLU A 516 -4.41 -29.82 6.61
C GLU A 516 -5.35 -30.50 7.63
N ALA A 517 -5.63 -29.88 8.77
CA ALA A 517 -6.47 -30.47 9.81
C ALA A 517 -7.91 -30.77 9.35
N GLU A 518 -8.29 -32.06 9.42
CA GLU A 518 -9.63 -32.59 9.14
C GLU A 518 -10.61 -32.49 10.34
N GLY A 519 -10.12 -32.08 11.51
CA GLY A 519 -10.87 -31.97 12.77
C GLY A 519 -11.12 -30.52 13.24
N PRO A 520 -11.71 -30.35 14.45
CA PRO A 520 -11.92 -29.03 15.03
C PRO A 520 -10.59 -28.32 15.27
N LEU A 521 -10.48 -27.12 14.71
CA LEU A 521 -9.29 -26.29 14.83
C LEU A 521 -9.15 -25.70 16.25
N PRO A 522 -7.91 -25.52 16.75
CA PRO A 522 -7.67 -24.78 17.98
C PRO A 522 -8.22 -23.36 17.87
N LEU A 523 -8.69 -22.81 18.99
CA LEU A 523 -9.21 -21.45 19.09
C LEU A 523 -8.09 -20.42 19.02
N GLY A 524 -7.01 -20.63 19.80
CA GLY A 524 -5.90 -19.69 19.90
C GLY A 524 -4.55 -20.39 19.79
N VAL A 525 -3.70 -19.89 18.89
CA VAL A 525 -2.31 -20.36 18.73
C VAL A 525 -1.38 -19.16 18.88
N LEU A 526 -0.44 -19.23 19.82
CA LEU A 526 0.59 -18.22 20.01
C LEU A 526 1.89 -18.64 19.34
N LEU A 527 2.50 -17.74 18.60
CA LEU A 527 3.90 -17.82 18.20
C LEU A 527 4.76 -17.17 19.28
N ARG A 528 5.74 -17.91 19.81
CA ARG A 528 6.74 -17.40 20.76
C ARG A 528 8.03 -17.06 20.02
N TYR A 529 8.53 -15.86 20.28
CA TYR A 529 9.81 -15.36 19.81
C TYR A 529 10.87 -15.46 20.92
N PRO A 530 12.18 -15.51 20.57
CA PRO A 530 13.25 -15.57 21.56
C PRO A 530 13.23 -14.38 22.53
N SER A 531 13.70 -14.61 23.76
CA SER A 531 13.73 -13.62 24.85
C SER A 531 14.95 -12.69 24.81
N GLN A 532 16.06 -13.13 24.21
CA GLN A 532 17.24 -12.29 23.99
C GLN A 532 17.26 -11.78 22.57
N ALA A 533 17.45 -10.46 22.43
CA ALA A 533 17.89 -9.89 21.17
C ALA A 533 19.33 -10.36 20.94
N GLU A 534 19.66 -10.82 19.72
CA GLU A 534 21.07 -10.76 19.31
C GLU A 534 21.45 -9.27 19.32
N GLU A 535 22.23 -8.86 20.32
CA GLU A 535 22.75 -7.50 20.47
C GLU A 535 23.81 -7.27 19.40
N ASP A 536 23.40 -6.75 18.25
CA ASP A 536 24.31 -5.98 17.40
C ASP A 536 24.00 -4.51 17.65
N GLU A 537 24.73 -3.87 18.57
CA GLU A 537 24.81 -2.41 18.61
C GLU A 537 25.60 -1.93 17.38
N PRO A 538 25.03 -1.11 16.49
CA PRO A 538 25.83 -0.48 15.45
C PRO A 538 26.65 0.64 16.10
N VAL A 539 27.86 0.32 16.55
CA VAL A 539 28.89 1.33 16.82
C VAL A 539 29.33 1.89 15.47
N ILE A 540 28.84 3.09 15.10
CA ILE A 540 29.33 3.82 13.94
C ILE A 540 30.73 4.31 14.29
N THR A 541 31.74 3.58 13.84
CA THR A 541 33.11 4.09 13.82
C THR A 541 33.22 5.02 12.62
N LEU A 542 33.43 6.32 12.86
CA LEU A 542 33.76 7.27 11.78
C LEU A 542 35.03 6.77 11.08
N ARG A 543 34.90 6.32 9.84
CA ARG A 543 36.05 5.93 9.01
C ARG A 543 35.97 6.75 7.72
N GLY A 544 37.09 7.37 7.34
CA GLY A 544 37.20 8.01 6.03
C GLY A 544 36.96 7.00 4.91
N HIS A 545 36.41 7.47 3.79
CA HIS A 545 36.19 6.63 2.61
C HIS A 545 37.52 6.02 2.13
N ARG A 546 37.51 4.78 1.61
CA ARG A 546 38.69 4.21 0.94
C ARG A 546 38.88 4.94 -0.41
N PRO A 547 40.09 5.28 -0.86
CA PRO A 547 40.27 5.79 -2.22
C PRO A 547 39.63 4.82 -3.22
N LEU A 548 38.73 5.32 -4.08
CA LEU A 548 38.11 4.51 -5.12
C LEU A 548 39.22 4.02 -6.07
N THR A 549 39.37 2.70 -6.20
CA THR A 549 40.33 2.03 -7.10
C THR A 549 39.76 1.96 -8.53
N ASP A 550 40.46 1.32 -9.49
CA ASP A 550 39.93 0.97 -10.84
C ASP A 550 38.68 0.04 -10.83
N ALA A 551 38.07 -0.19 -9.67
CA ALA A 551 36.88 -1.02 -9.48
C ALA A 551 35.62 -0.14 -9.48
N PRO A 552 34.46 -0.66 -9.93
CA PRO A 552 33.22 0.11 -9.93
C PRO A 552 32.81 0.52 -8.51
N VAL A 553 32.27 1.73 -8.40
CA VAL A 553 31.64 2.28 -7.19
C VAL A 553 30.49 1.37 -6.76
N LYS A 554 30.62 0.79 -5.58
CA LYS A 554 29.58 -0.04 -4.99
C LYS A 554 28.54 0.86 -4.33
N TYR A 555 27.31 0.82 -4.82
CA TYR A 555 26.24 1.66 -4.28
C TYR A 555 25.13 0.85 -3.63
N ALA A 556 24.46 1.47 -2.66
CA ALA A 556 23.20 0.99 -2.12
C ALA A 556 22.04 1.93 -2.50
N LEU A 557 20.98 1.36 -3.08
CA LEU A 557 19.75 2.09 -3.37
C LEU A 557 18.90 2.18 -2.10
N VAL A 558 18.75 3.39 -1.57
CA VAL A 558 17.90 3.68 -0.40
C VAL A 558 16.53 4.13 -0.88
N GLY A 559 15.54 3.26 -0.78
CA GLY A 559 14.19 3.45 -1.30
C GLY A 559 13.93 2.64 -2.57
N ALA A 560 13.36 1.44 -2.43
CA ALA A 560 12.90 0.60 -3.56
C ALA A 560 11.59 1.11 -4.21
N GLY A 561 11.37 2.43 -4.20
CA GLY A 561 10.22 3.11 -4.79
C GLY A 561 10.27 3.13 -6.31
N ALA A 562 9.15 3.49 -6.96
CA ALA A 562 9.02 3.43 -8.42
C ALA A 562 10.16 4.19 -9.12
N PHE A 563 10.42 5.43 -8.69
CA PHE A 563 11.47 6.26 -9.27
C PHE A 563 12.87 5.64 -9.13
N GLY A 564 13.25 5.20 -7.92
CA GLY A 564 14.55 4.54 -7.69
C GLY A 564 14.73 3.29 -8.55
N THR A 565 13.70 2.44 -8.64
CA THR A 565 13.78 1.15 -9.35
C THR A 565 13.60 1.26 -10.86
N SER A 566 12.86 2.25 -11.37
CA SER A 566 12.53 2.36 -12.81
C SER A 566 13.27 3.48 -13.52
N MET A 567 13.84 4.46 -12.81
CA MET A 567 14.60 5.57 -13.40
C MET A 567 16.07 5.51 -13.04
N LEU A 568 16.42 5.57 -11.75
CA LEU A 568 17.83 5.69 -11.33
C LEU A 568 18.63 4.40 -11.56
N ALA A 569 18.19 3.30 -10.95
CA ALA A 569 18.94 2.03 -11.01
C ALA A 569 19.15 1.53 -12.46
N PRO A 570 18.15 1.59 -13.37
CA PRO A 570 18.38 1.21 -14.77
C PRO A 570 19.39 2.09 -15.51
N GLN A 571 19.46 3.39 -15.21
CA GLN A 571 20.45 4.28 -15.83
C GLN A 571 21.85 3.98 -15.29
N MET A 572 22.01 3.80 -13.97
CA MET A 572 23.30 3.41 -13.38
C MET A 572 23.79 2.05 -13.90
N ALA A 573 22.87 1.09 -14.10
CA ALA A 573 23.19 -0.23 -14.66
C ALA A 573 23.72 -0.18 -16.11
N ARG A 574 23.49 0.91 -16.86
CA ARG A 574 24.10 1.12 -18.19
C ARG A 574 25.59 1.45 -18.13
N HIS A 575 26.11 1.77 -16.95
CA HIS A 575 27.51 2.09 -16.70
C HIS A 575 28.15 1.05 -15.73
N PRO A 576 28.19 -0.25 -16.07
CA PRO A 576 28.64 -1.30 -15.15
C PRO A 576 30.13 -1.24 -14.80
N LYS A 577 30.93 -0.46 -15.55
CA LYS A 577 32.32 -0.17 -15.22
C LYS A 577 32.46 0.90 -14.13
N ILE A 578 31.42 1.71 -13.93
CA ILE A 578 31.39 2.83 -12.98
C ILE A 578 30.58 2.44 -11.74
N PHE A 579 29.39 1.84 -11.92
CA PHE A 579 28.49 1.53 -10.82
C PHE A 579 28.21 0.04 -10.71
N GLN A 580 28.30 -0.47 -9.47
CA GLN A 580 27.86 -1.80 -9.11
C GLN A 580 26.86 -1.70 -7.97
N GLN A 581 25.64 -2.19 -8.18
CA GLN A 581 24.66 -2.23 -7.09
C GLN A 581 25.03 -3.35 -6.11
N ALA A 582 25.29 -2.97 -4.85
CA ALA A 582 25.66 -3.89 -3.79
C ALA A 582 24.60 -3.96 -2.68
N GLY A 583 23.79 -2.91 -2.51
CA GLY A 583 22.75 -2.87 -1.48
C GLY A 583 21.40 -2.31 -1.92
N VAL A 584 20.37 -2.67 -1.17
CA VAL A 584 19.04 -2.05 -1.20
C VAL A 584 18.59 -1.81 0.23
N VAL A 585 18.07 -0.62 0.51
CA VAL A 585 17.41 -0.29 1.76
C VAL A 585 15.93 0.00 1.48
N SER A 586 15.02 -0.66 2.19
CA SER A 586 13.58 -0.46 2.03
C SER A 586 12.86 -0.61 3.36
N ALA A 587 11.93 0.31 3.65
CA ALA A 587 11.00 0.17 4.77
C ALA A 587 9.98 -0.95 4.53
N ASP A 588 9.66 -1.23 3.26
CA ASP A 588 8.88 -2.40 2.86
C ASP A 588 9.83 -3.54 2.51
N ALA A 589 9.94 -4.49 3.45
CA ALA A 589 10.88 -5.59 3.37
C ALA A 589 10.51 -6.59 2.25
N VAL A 590 9.22 -6.73 1.90
CA VAL A 590 8.76 -7.59 0.80
C VAL A 590 9.15 -6.96 -0.53
N ARG A 591 8.79 -5.70 -0.74
CA ARG A 591 9.12 -4.97 -1.97
C ARG A 591 10.63 -4.87 -2.16
N GLY A 592 11.37 -4.54 -1.09
CA GLY A 592 12.82 -4.47 -1.10
C GLY A 592 13.47 -5.83 -1.40
N GLY A 593 12.99 -6.90 -0.76
CA GLY A 593 13.48 -8.25 -0.99
C GLY A 593 13.20 -8.78 -2.40
N ASN A 594 12.04 -8.47 -2.96
CA ASN A 594 11.69 -8.84 -4.33
C ASN A 594 12.59 -8.15 -5.35
N TYR A 595 12.80 -6.85 -5.19
CA TYR A 595 13.70 -6.09 -6.06
C TYR A 595 15.16 -6.58 -5.90
N ALA A 596 15.64 -6.78 -4.67
CA ALA A 596 17.00 -7.28 -4.43
C ALA A 596 17.22 -8.66 -5.08
N ARG A 597 16.25 -9.59 -4.95
CA ARG A 597 16.31 -10.91 -5.60
C ARG A 597 16.32 -10.79 -7.12
N ALA A 598 15.42 -9.99 -7.69
CA ALA A 598 15.31 -9.79 -9.13
C ALA A 598 16.58 -9.19 -9.75
N GLN A 599 17.27 -8.32 -9.01
CA GLN A 599 18.50 -7.66 -9.46
C GLN A 599 19.78 -8.39 -9.03
N GLY A 600 19.69 -9.48 -8.27
CA GLY A 600 20.85 -10.20 -7.74
C GLY A 600 21.69 -9.41 -6.74
N VAL A 601 21.06 -8.49 -5.99
CA VAL A 601 21.75 -7.60 -5.04
C VAL A 601 22.00 -8.33 -3.72
N PRO A 602 23.25 -8.40 -3.23
CA PRO A 602 23.61 -9.26 -2.10
C PRO A 602 23.14 -8.72 -0.74
N TYR A 603 22.96 -7.41 -0.59
CA TYR A 603 22.56 -6.81 0.69
C TYR A 603 21.17 -6.18 0.63
N LEU A 604 20.32 -6.61 1.56
CA LEU A 604 19.03 -6.00 1.85
C LEU A 604 19.06 -5.45 3.28
N GLY A 605 18.70 -4.18 3.43
CA GLY A 605 18.59 -3.49 4.72
C GLY A 605 17.25 -2.77 4.87
N SER A 606 16.97 -2.32 6.08
CA SER A 606 15.82 -1.49 6.47
C SER A 606 16.26 -0.15 7.05
N ASP A 607 17.55 -0.01 7.37
CA ASP A 607 18.16 1.16 7.96
C ASP A 607 19.26 1.70 7.02
N PRO A 608 19.14 2.95 6.54
CA PRO A 608 20.19 3.56 5.74
C PRO A 608 21.51 3.70 6.50
N ALA A 609 21.49 3.94 7.82
CA ALA A 609 22.71 4.11 8.62
C ALA A 609 23.49 2.79 8.74
N ALA A 610 22.80 1.68 9.03
CA ALA A 610 23.42 0.35 9.02
C ALA A 610 24.01 -0.02 7.64
N MET A 611 23.34 0.37 6.54
CA MET A 611 23.88 0.16 5.19
C MET A 611 25.11 1.04 4.93
N ALA A 612 25.08 2.29 5.40
CA ALA A 612 26.21 3.22 5.30
C ALA A 612 27.41 2.77 6.14
N ALA A 613 27.21 2.06 7.25
CA ALA A 613 28.30 1.55 8.08
C ALA A 613 29.12 0.43 7.40
N ARG A 614 28.64 -0.13 6.28
CA ARG A 614 29.34 -1.20 5.58
C ARG A 614 30.60 -0.70 4.88
N GLU A 615 31.69 -1.46 5.01
CA GLU A 615 32.96 -1.14 4.33
C GLU A 615 32.92 -1.35 2.82
N ASP A 616 32.00 -2.20 2.34
CA ASP A 616 31.87 -2.57 0.92
C ASP A 616 30.77 -1.80 0.17
N ILE A 617 30.32 -0.68 0.74
CA ILE A 617 29.44 0.31 0.12
C ILE A 617 30.20 1.64 0.06
N ASP A 618 30.23 2.26 -1.11
CA ASP A 618 30.91 3.53 -1.37
C ASP A 618 29.92 4.71 -1.46
N LEU A 619 28.75 4.46 -2.05
CA LEU A 619 27.72 5.46 -2.38
C LEU A 619 26.34 5.06 -1.86
N LEU A 620 25.62 5.98 -1.23
CA LEU A 620 24.17 5.86 -1.03
C LEU A 620 23.42 6.64 -2.11
N VAL A 621 22.49 5.97 -2.79
CA VAL A 621 21.56 6.56 -3.76
C VAL A 621 20.19 6.66 -3.11
N VAL A 622 19.81 7.84 -2.64
CA VAL A 622 18.62 8.09 -1.84
C VAL A 622 17.45 8.50 -2.73
N ALA A 623 16.44 7.64 -2.81
CA ALA A 623 15.21 7.80 -3.60
C ALA A 623 13.96 7.53 -2.74
N THR A 624 13.95 8.06 -1.51
CA THR A 624 12.88 7.88 -0.52
C THR A 624 11.83 9.00 -0.63
N ARG A 625 10.97 9.13 0.38
CA ARG A 625 10.14 10.32 0.58
C ARG A 625 11.03 11.51 0.99
N HIS A 626 10.58 12.73 0.71
CA HIS A 626 11.38 13.95 0.86
C HIS A 626 11.78 14.20 2.33
N ASP A 627 10.87 13.94 3.27
CA ASP A 627 11.08 14.02 4.74
C ASP A 627 12.15 13.06 5.29
N GLN A 628 12.66 12.15 4.46
CA GLN A 628 13.70 11.18 4.85
C GLN A 628 15.08 11.50 4.25
N HIS A 629 15.18 12.52 3.38
CA HIS A 629 16.41 12.83 2.66
C HIS A 629 17.49 13.33 3.62
N ALA A 630 17.24 14.42 4.34
CA ALA A 630 18.22 15.06 5.22
C ALA A 630 18.84 14.08 6.23
N ARG A 631 18.00 13.33 6.97
CA ARG A 631 18.50 12.33 7.93
C ARG A 631 19.38 11.24 7.30
N THR A 632 19.08 10.84 6.07
CA THR A 632 19.82 9.80 5.35
C THR A 632 21.15 10.34 4.85
N VAL A 633 21.14 11.57 4.32
CA VAL A 633 22.35 12.29 3.90
C VAL A 633 23.30 12.49 5.09
N ILE A 634 22.80 12.95 6.23
CA ILE A 634 23.58 13.13 7.46
C ILE A 634 24.21 11.81 7.90
N ALA A 635 23.43 10.71 7.94
CA ALA A 635 23.95 9.40 8.31
C ALA A 635 25.04 8.89 7.35
N ALA A 636 24.87 9.13 6.05
CA ALA A 636 25.85 8.75 5.04
C ALA A 636 27.15 9.56 5.17
N LEU A 637 27.04 10.88 5.36
CA LEU A 637 28.18 11.78 5.58
C LEU A 637 28.94 11.41 6.85
N ALA A 638 28.24 11.11 7.94
CA ALA A 638 28.85 10.63 9.19
C ALA A 638 29.61 9.31 8.96
N ALA A 639 29.08 8.41 8.13
CA ALA A 639 29.76 7.17 7.74
C ALA A 639 30.85 7.37 6.67
N GLY A 640 31.13 8.60 6.24
CA GLY A 640 32.12 8.92 5.21
C GLY A 640 31.74 8.41 3.81
N LYS A 641 30.46 8.22 3.51
CA LYS A 641 29.97 7.70 2.22
C LYS A 641 29.61 8.82 1.27
N HIS A 642 29.87 8.61 -0.02
CA HIS A 642 29.33 9.48 -1.06
C HIS A 642 27.80 9.39 -1.06
N VAL A 643 27.13 10.45 -1.48
CA VAL A 643 25.67 10.55 -1.47
C VAL A 643 25.17 11.13 -2.78
N PHE A 644 24.28 10.41 -3.44
CA PHE A 644 23.34 10.97 -4.40
C PHE A 644 21.96 10.97 -3.74
N VAL A 645 21.29 12.10 -3.68
CA VAL A 645 19.95 12.20 -3.10
C VAL A 645 18.99 12.85 -4.09
N GLU A 646 17.84 12.23 -4.31
CA GLU A 646 16.78 12.84 -5.09
C GLU A 646 16.35 14.17 -4.47
N LYS A 647 15.87 15.11 -5.30
CA LYS A 647 15.44 16.40 -4.77
C LYS A 647 14.15 16.28 -3.95
N PRO A 648 13.95 17.14 -2.95
CA PRO A 648 14.85 18.19 -2.44
C PRO A 648 15.91 17.63 -1.47
N LEU A 649 16.96 18.40 -1.18
CA LEU A 649 17.92 18.00 -0.14
C LEU A 649 17.29 17.96 1.26
N ALA A 650 16.47 18.96 1.57
CA ALA A 650 15.79 19.15 2.85
C ALA A 650 14.39 19.74 2.63
N THR A 651 13.50 19.54 3.61
CA THR A 651 12.13 20.08 3.57
C THR A 651 11.89 21.20 4.59
N THR A 652 12.86 21.44 5.48
CA THR A 652 12.83 22.48 6.50
C THR A 652 14.20 23.15 6.66
N TRP A 653 14.22 24.36 7.24
CA TRP A 653 15.45 25.09 7.57
C TRP A 653 16.35 24.32 8.54
N ASP A 654 15.76 23.70 9.58
CA ASP A 654 16.51 22.89 10.55
C ASP A 654 17.23 21.71 9.89
N GLU A 655 16.54 21.01 9.00
CA GLU A 655 17.12 19.91 8.22
C GLU A 655 18.27 20.40 7.33
N LEU A 656 18.08 21.52 6.63
CA LEU A 656 19.11 22.09 5.77
C LEU A 656 20.36 22.48 6.57
N ARG A 657 20.18 23.15 7.72
CA ARG A 657 21.28 23.53 8.63
C ARG A 657 22.04 22.31 9.15
N LEU A 658 21.33 21.24 9.51
CA LEU A 658 21.96 20.00 9.98
C LEU A 658 22.74 19.28 8.87
N VAL A 659 22.26 19.33 7.63
CA VAL A 659 22.98 18.77 6.48
C VAL A 659 24.24 19.59 6.15
N ASP A 660 24.16 20.93 6.18
CA ASP A 660 25.33 21.81 5.98
C ASP A 660 26.41 21.54 7.04
N GLU A 661 26.02 21.49 8.31
CA GLU A 661 26.93 21.18 9.41
C GLU A 661 27.60 19.79 9.23
N ALA A 662 26.81 18.75 8.91
CA ALA A 662 27.35 17.41 8.66
C ALA A 662 28.31 17.40 7.46
N TRP A 663 28.02 18.18 6.41
CA TRP A 663 28.89 18.30 5.25
C TRP A 663 30.20 19.01 5.58
N ARG A 664 30.16 20.13 6.32
CA ARG A 664 31.35 20.86 6.79
C ARG A 664 32.22 19.97 7.66
N GLN A 665 31.63 19.25 8.61
CA GLN A 665 32.35 18.28 9.44
C GLN A 665 33.02 17.18 8.60
N SER A 666 32.34 16.69 7.56
CA SER A 666 32.89 15.66 6.68
C SER A 666 34.10 16.16 5.85
N ARG A 667 34.29 17.47 5.67
CA ARG A 667 35.47 18.03 4.98
C ARG A 667 36.77 17.78 5.75
N ALA A 668 36.70 17.58 7.06
CA ALA A 668 37.88 17.26 7.88
C ALA A 668 38.36 15.79 7.72
N LEU A 669 37.61 14.95 6.99
CA LEU A 669 38.00 13.58 6.70
C LEU A 669 39.14 13.55 5.67
N ALA A 670 40.05 12.58 5.80
CA ALA A 670 41.16 12.40 4.87
C ALA A 670 40.72 12.24 3.40
N ASN A 671 39.57 11.60 3.20
CA ASN A 671 38.89 11.51 1.90
C ASN A 671 37.44 11.96 2.11
N PRO A 672 37.12 13.23 1.84
CA PRO A 672 35.82 13.77 2.16
C PRO A 672 34.78 13.33 1.12
N PRO A 673 33.57 12.91 1.54
CA PRO A 673 32.56 12.37 0.63
C PRO A 673 32.03 13.43 -0.35
N LEU A 674 31.45 12.99 -1.47
CA LEU A 674 30.73 13.87 -2.39
C LEU A 674 29.23 13.84 -2.08
N VAL A 675 28.56 14.98 -2.20
CA VAL A 675 27.10 15.08 -2.13
C VAL A 675 26.61 15.62 -3.46
N MET A 676 25.65 14.93 -4.06
CA MET A 676 24.95 15.36 -5.25
C MET A 676 23.45 15.29 -5.01
N VAL A 677 22.73 16.33 -5.42
CA VAL A 677 21.27 16.34 -5.45
C VAL A 677 20.80 16.11 -6.88
N GLY A 678 19.68 15.40 -7.05
CA GLY A 678 19.03 15.06 -8.32
C GLY A 678 18.50 16.25 -9.13
N PHE A 679 19.28 17.32 -9.30
CA PHE A 679 18.95 18.49 -10.12
C PHE A 679 19.27 18.24 -11.60
N ASN A 680 18.67 17.20 -12.14
CA ASN A 680 18.90 16.69 -13.49
C ASN A 680 18.76 17.72 -14.62
N ARG A 681 17.82 18.67 -14.52
CA ARG A 681 17.43 19.59 -15.61
C ARG A 681 18.59 20.41 -16.15
N ARG A 682 19.54 20.83 -15.30
CA ARG A 682 20.73 21.58 -15.72
C ARG A 682 21.61 20.77 -16.69
N PHE A 683 21.58 19.44 -16.58
CA PHE A 683 22.34 18.52 -17.43
C PHE A 683 21.58 18.04 -18.67
N SER A 684 20.37 18.56 -18.91
CA SER A 684 19.64 18.25 -20.14
C SER A 684 20.40 18.73 -21.37
N PRO A 685 20.36 18.00 -22.50
CA PRO A 685 21.04 18.43 -23.73
C PRO A 685 20.64 19.85 -24.19
N ALA A 686 19.36 20.22 -24.02
CA ALA A 686 18.85 21.56 -24.33
C ALA A 686 19.51 22.64 -23.46
N VAL A 687 19.60 22.44 -22.13
CA VAL A 687 20.21 23.43 -21.23
C VAL A 687 21.73 23.49 -21.42
N GLN A 688 22.38 22.36 -21.69
CA GLN A 688 23.81 22.32 -22.01
C GLN A 688 24.13 23.07 -23.32
N ALA A 689 23.32 22.88 -24.37
CA ALA A 689 23.45 23.63 -25.62
C ALA A 689 23.20 25.13 -25.41
N LEU A 690 22.24 25.48 -24.56
CA LEU A 690 21.98 26.87 -24.17
C LEU A 690 23.17 27.48 -23.40
N GLN A 691 23.72 26.79 -22.41
CA GLN A 691 24.91 27.25 -21.67
C GLN A 691 26.08 27.50 -22.63
N ALA A 692 26.31 26.60 -23.59
CA ALA A 692 27.34 26.79 -24.61
C ALA A 692 27.06 28.02 -25.50
N ALA A 693 25.80 28.29 -25.85
CA ALA A 693 25.42 29.47 -26.64
C ALA A 693 25.51 30.78 -25.86
N LEU A 694 25.39 30.74 -24.54
CA LEU A 694 25.55 31.88 -23.63
C LEU A 694 27.00 32.08 -23.18
N ALA A 695 27.91 31.17 -23.52
CA ALA A 695 29.33 31.27 -23.17
C ALA A 695 29.92 32.53 -23.79
N GLY A 696 30.43 33.44 -22.95
CA GLY A 696 31.00 34.72 -23.39
C GLY A 696 29.98 35.87 -23.55
N ARG A 697 28.76 35.73 -23.01
CA ARG A 697 27.83 36.86 -22.86
C ARG A 697 28.47 38.04 -22.12
N SER A 698 28.04 39.25 -22.44
CA SER A 698 28.54 40.50 -21.88
C SER A 698 27.57 41.17 -20.89
N GLY A 699 26.26 40.93 -21.03
CA GLY A 699 25.22 41.48 -20.16
C GLY A 699 24.50 40.44 -19.29
N PRO A 700 23.62 40.90 -18.38
CA PRO A 700 22.79 40.03 -17.53
C PRO A 700 21.71 39.28 -18.32
N LEU A 701 21.22 38.18 -17.74
CA LEU A 701 20.14 37.38 -18.32
C LEU A 701 18.77 37.83 -17.81
N GLN A 702 17.77 37.85 -18.69
CA GLN A 702 16.37 37.78 -18.31
C GLN A 702 15.83 36.38 -18.61
N ILE A 703 15.40 35.65 -17.60
CA ILE A 703 14.88 34.28 -17.72
C ILE A 703 13.39 34.25 -17.36
N LEU A 704 12.57 33.67 -18.23
CA LEU A 704 11.15 33.43 -17.98
C LEU A 704 10.88 31.92 -18.07
N TYR A 705 10.41 31.32 -16.98
CA TYR A 705 10.09 29.90 -16.94
C TYR A 705 8.63 29.70 -16.60
N ARG A 706 7.90 28.99 -17.46
CA ARG A 706 6.54 28.52 -17.19
C ARG A 706 6.53 27.02 -16.99
N LEU A 707 6.00 26.58 -15.86
CA LEU A 707 5.74 25.16 -15.60
C LEU A 707 4.25 24.93 -15.27
N ASN A 708 3.64 23.98 -15.99
CA ASN A 708 2.31 23.46 -15.66
C ASN A 708 2.41 22.06 -15.03
N GLY A 709 2.41 21.99 -13.69
CA GLY A 709 2.67 20.76 -12.93
C GLY A 709 1.47 19.80 -12.87
N GLY A 710 0.28 20.29 -13.22
CA GLY A 710 -0.98 19.58 -13.14
C GLY A 710 -1.49 19.37 -11.69
N PHE A 711 -2.81 19.26 -11.55
CA PHE A 711 -3.45 19.10 -10.24
C PHE A 711 -3.07 17.78 -9.55
N ILE A 712 -2.77 17.88 -8.25
CA ILE A 712 -2.61 16.76 -7.33
C ILE A 712 -3.51 17.02 -6.11
N ALA A 713 -4.25 16.00 -5.69
CA ALA A 713 -5.13 16.08 -4.53
C ALA A 713 -4.35 16.32 -3.23
N ALA A 714 -4.93 17.10 -2.30
CA ALA A 714 -4.31 17.43 -1.02
C ALA A 714 -3.98 16.20 -0.13
N SER A 715 -4.64 15.05 -0.37
CA SER A 715 -4.37 13.79 0.35
C SER A 715 -3.14 13.03 -0.16
N HIS A 716 -2.59 13.41 -1.30
CA HIS A 716 -1.41 12.77 -1.88
C HIS A 716 -0.14 13.17 -1.12
N TRP A 717 0.78 12.24 -0.90
CA TRP A 717 1.97 12.44 -0.04
C TRP A 717 2.79 13.70 -0.38
N ILE A 718 2.90 14.06 -1.68
CA ILE A 718 3.59 15.29 -2.14
C ILE A 718 3.02 16.54 -1.46
N GLN A 719 1.70 16.59 -1.26
CA GLN A 719 0.98 17.73 -0.68
C GLN A 719 0.89 17.67 0.84
N THR A 720 1.44 16.63 1.47
CA THR A 720 1.51 16.50 2.93
C THR A 720 2.89 16.94 3.43
N SER A 721 3.10 16.91 4.75
CA SER A 721 4.41 17.16 5.34
C SER A 721 5.50 16.19 4.86
N GLU A 722 5.15 14.99 4.39
CA GLU A 722 6.11 14.02 3.80
C GLU A 722 6.74 14.53 2.50
N GLY A 723 6.07 15.46 1.80
CA GLY A 723 6.45 15.94 0.47
C GLY A 723 6.82 17.42 0.39
N GLY A 724 6.34 18.25 1.32
CA GLY A 724 6.63 19.70 1.34
C GLY A 724 5.96 20.50 0.21
N GLY A 725 5.03 19.89 -0.53
CA GLY A 725 4.34 20.53 -1.65
C GLY A 725 5.19 20.66 -2.93
N ARG A 726 4.65 21.37 -3.91
CA ARG A 726 5.25 21.47 -5.26
C ARG A 726 6.41 22.45 -5.37
N ASN A 727 6.41 23.51 -4.57
CA ASN A 727 7.51 24.47 -4.55
C ASN A 727 8.81 23.79 -4.07
N ILE A 728 8.81 23.26 -2.85
CA ILE A 728 9.96 22.52 -2.29
C ILE A 728 10.24 21.24 -3.10
N GLY A 729 9.19 20.50 -3.49
CA GLY A 729 9.32 19.17 -4.09
C GLY A 729 9.55 19.12 -5.61
N GLU A 730 9.29 20.16 -6.39
CA GLU A 730 9.50 20.16 -7.85
C GLU A 730 10.07 21.49 -8.37
N ALA A 731 9.66 22.64 -7.80
CA ALA A 731 10.13 23.94 -8.26
C ALA A 731 11.61 24.20 -7.99
N CYS A 732 12.18 23.52 -7.00
CA CYS A 732 13.62 23.52 -6.71
C CYS A 732 14.49 23.18 -7.93
N HIS A 733 14.02 22.37 -8.88
CA HIS A 733 14.77 22.15 -10.11
C HIS A 733 14.91 23.40 -10.98
N MET A 734 13.92 24.30 -10.98
CA MET A 734 13.99 25.52 -11.78
C MET A 734 14.91 26.54 -11.13
N TYR A 735 14.91 26.64 -9.79
CA TYR A 735 15.86 27.48 -9.07
C TYR A 735 17.30 27.04 -9.35
N ASP A 736 17.57 25.74 -9.39
CA ASP A 736 18.88 25.20 -9.82
C ASP A 736 19.22 25.59 -11.26
N VAL A 737 18.28 25.44 -12.22
CA VAL A 737 18.51 25.83 -13.62
C VAL A 737 18.81 27.32 -13.74
N PHE A 738 18.11 28.18 -13.00
CA PHE A 738 18.39 29.61 -13.01
C PHE A 738 19.78 29.91 -12.47
N ARG A 739 20.15 29.29 -11.35
CA ARG A 739 21.46 29.45 -10.73
C ARG A 739 22.59 28.96 -11.64
N ALA A 740 22.35 27.88 -12.39
CA ALA A 740 23.29 27.31 -13.37
C ALA A 740 23.48 28.20 -14.61
N LEU A 741 22.43 28.91 -15.04
CA LEU A 741 22.48 29.79 -16.20
C LEU A 741 23.05 31.17 -15.84
N SER A 742 22.67 31.74 -14.69
CA SER A 742 23.23 33.00 -14.21
C SER A 742 24.71 32.85 -13.86
N GLY A 743 25.09 31.75 -13.22
CA GLY A 743 26.43 31.57 -12.67
C GLY A 743 26.72 32.49 -11.48
N ALA A 744 25.70 33.18 -10.94
CA ALA A 744 25.80 34.13 -9.84
C ALA A 744 24.79 33.80 -8.72
N PRO A 745 25.11 34.08 -7.44
CA PRO A 745 24.21 33.84 -6.30
C PRO A 745 22.98 34.75 -6.30
N VAL A 746 21.95 34.38 -5.54
CA VAL A 746 20.67 35.09 -5.41
C VAL A 746 20.77 36.20 -4.36
N CYS A 747 20.43 37.43 -4.73
CA CYS A 747 20.41 38.58 -3.82
C CYS A 747 19.02 38.92 -3.28
N SER A 748 17.97 38.60 -4.04
CA SER A 748 16.61 38.96 -3.65
C SER A 748 15.57 38.03 -4.23
N ILE A 749 14.49 37.84 -3.48
CA ILE A 749 13.37 36.97 -3.84
C ILE A 749 12.06 37.72 -3.58
N GLN A 750 11.15 37.64 -4.54
CA GLN A 750 9.76 38.05 -4.40
C GLN A 750 8.87 36.90 -4.87
N ALA A 751 7.80 36.60 -4.13
CA ALA A 751 6.87 35.55 -4.53
C ALA A 751 5.43 35.90 -4.14
N ALA A 752 4.47 35.39 -4.92
CA ALA A 752 3.05 35.54 -4.65
C ALA A 752 2.27 34.31 -5.12
N ALA A 753 1.34 33.84 -4.28
CA ALA A 753 0.43 32.75 -4.60
C ALA A 753 -0.89 33.28 -5.20
N VAL A 754 -1.51 32.45 -6.04
CA VAL A 754 -2.94 32.59 -6.35
C VAL A 754 -3.73 32.14 -5.11
N ALA A 755 -4.68 32.98 -4.67
CA ALA A 755 -5.47 32.70 -3.47
C ALA A 755 -6.18 31.33 -3.55
N PRO A 756 -6.03 30.46 -2.54
CA PRO A 756 -6.62 29.12 -2.55
C PRO A 756 -8.13 29.20 -2.30
N ASN A 757 -8.90 28.38 -3.00
CA ASN A 757 -10.37 28.28 -2.84
C ASN A 757 -10.80 27.01 -2.06
N GLY A 758 -9.94 26.50 -1.19
CA GLY A 758 -10.21 25.37 -0.28
C GLY A 758 -9.89 23.97 -0.83
N THR A 759 -9.66 23.82 -2.14
CA THR A 759 -9.32 22.51 -2.77
C THR A 759 -7.86 22.39 -3.22
N ARG A 760 -7.12 23.49 -3.23
CA ARG A 760 -5.75 23.60 -3.75
C ARG A 760 -4.86 24.28 -2.70
N LEU A 761 -3.60 23.86 -2.65
CA LEU A 761 -2.62 24.48 -1.76
C LEU A 761 -2.09 25.79 -2.37
N GLN A 762 -1.60 26.68 -1.51
CA GLN A 762 -1.03 27.98 -1.91
C GLN A 762 0.22 27.82 -2.79
N ASN A 763 1.04 26.81 -2.47
CA ASN A 763 2.29 26.48 -3.15
C ASN A 763 2.13 25.66 -4.45
N ASP A 764 0.90 25.44 -4.94
CA ASP A 764 0.63 24.81 -6.24
C ASP A 764 0.51 25.81 -7.39
N ASN A 765 0.28 27.10 -7.08
CA ASN A 765 -0.02 28.13 -8.07
C ASN A 765 0.59 29.45 -7.61
N PHE A 766 1.79 29.75 -8.09
CA PHE A 766 2.52 30.92 -7.65
C PHE A 766 3.43 31.46 -8.75
N SER A 767 3.85 32.71 -8.58
CA SER A 767 4.94 33.31 -9.32
C SER A 767 6.06 33.69 -8.35
N ALA A 768 7.30 33.46 -8.75
CA ALA A 768 8.49 33.85 -8.01
C ALA A 768 9.47 34.59 -8.94
N CYS A 769 10.00 35.71 -8.48
CA CYS A 769 11.02 36.52 -9.15
C CYS A 769 12.28 36.54 -8.30
N LEU A 770 13.42 36.23 -8.91
CA LEU A 770 14.73 36.20 -8.26
C LEU A 770 15.68 37.14 -9.01
N THR A 771 16.49 37.88 -8.27
CA THR A 771 17.59 38.71 -8.81
C THR A 771 18.92 38.15 -8.34
N TYR A 772 19.92 38.18 -9.22
CA TYR A 772 21.26 37.61 -8.98
C TYR A 772 22.35 38.70 -8.93
N ASP A 773 23.50 38.37 -8.34
CA ASP A 773 24.62 39.30 -8.09
C ASP A 773 25.18 39.91 -9.39
N ASP A 774 25.09 39.19 -10.51
CA ASP A 774 25.51 39.66 -11.83
C ASP A 774 24.48 40.59 -12.50
N GLY A 775 23.37 40.89 -11.81
CA GLY A 775 22.25 41.69 -12.31
C GLY A 775 21.22 40.90 -13.12
N SER A 776 21.40 39.59 -13.32
CA SER A 776 20.40 38.74 -13.98
C SER A 776 19.10 38.69 -13.18
N GLN A 777 18.00 38.41 -13.86
CA GLN A 777 16.68 38.18 -13.25
C GLN A 777 16.02 36.94 -13.82
N SER A 778 15.33 36.18 -12.96
CA SER A 778 14.55 35.02 -13.36
C SER A 778 13.15 35.06 -12.77
N THR A 779 12.15 34.78 -13.59
CA THR A 779 10.75 34.66 -13.17
C THR A 779 10.25 33.24 -13.42
N LEU A 780 9.81 32.56 -12.37
CA LEU A 780 9.07 31.31 -12.44
C LEU A 780 7.57 31.61 -12.33
N THR A 781 6.78 31.09 -13.27
CA THR A 781 5.34 30.87 -13.09
C THR A 781 5.09 29.37 -12.96
N TYR A 782 4.79 28.95 -11.74
CA TYR A 782 4.43 27.57 -11.42
C TYR A 782 2.91 27.47 -11.27
N THR A 783 2.27 26.60 -12.04
CA THR A 783 0.82 26.42 -11.93
C THR A 783 0.36 24.98 -12.10
N ALA A 784 -0.74 24.64 -11.44
CA ALA A 784 -1.54 23.43 -11.65
C ALA A 784 -2.94 23.75 -12.21
N LEU A 785 -3.14 24.96 -12.74
CA LEU A 785 -4.42 25.42 -13.31
C LEU A 785 -4.57 25.07 -14.80
N GLY A 786 -3.46 24.85 -15.50
CA GLY A 786 -3.47 24.56 -16.94
C GLY A 786 -3.89 23.12 -17.26
N PRO A 787 -4.35 22.86 -18.50
CA PRO A 787 -4.72 21.52 -18.94
C PRO A 787 -3.49 20.59 -19.03
N LYS A 788 -3.67 19.29 -18.79
CA LYS A 788 -2.59 18.29 -18.92
C LYS A 788 -2.23 17.97 -20.38
N ALA A 789 -3.11 18.27 -21.33
CA ALA A 789 -2.92 18.05 -22.77
C ALA A 789 -3.11 19.36 -23.55
N GLY A 790 -2.43 19.48 -24.70
CA GLY A 790 -2.54 20.64 -25.59
C GLY A 790 -1.64 21.82 -25.26
N LEU A 791 -0.98 21.83 -24.09
CA LEU A 791 0.04 22.81 -23.72
C LEU A 791 1.30 22.07 -23.26
N PRO A 792 2.49 22.35 -23.82
CA PRO A 792 3.75 21.77 -23.34
C PRO A 792 3.94 22.03 -21.84
N LYS A 793 4.49 21.05 -21.11
CA LYS A 793 4.56 21.14 -19.64
C LYS A 793 5.46 22.30 -19.21
N GLU A 794 6.64 22.38 -19.82
CA GLU A 794 7.70 23.31 -19.43
C GLU A 794 8.09 24.17 -20.63
N ARG A 795 8.29 25.48 -20.42
CA ARG A 795 8.80 26.41 -21.44
C ARG A 795 9.71 27.43 -20.78
N ILE A 796 10.87 27.68 -21.39
CA ILE A 796 11.89 28.60 -20.90
C ILE A 796 12.21 29.59 -21.99
N GLU A 797 12.20 30.88 -21.67
CA GLU A 797 12.60 31.97 -22.57
C GLU A 797 13.73 32.74 -21.91
N ILE A 798 14.81 32.99 -22.66
CA ILE A 798 16.02 33.63 -22.15
C ILE A 798 16.37 34.77 -23.09
N PHE A 799 16.64 35.96 -22.54
CA PHE A 799 17.04 37.15 -23.29
C PHE A 799 18.38 37.67 -22.77
N CYS A 800 19.30 37.99 -23.68
CA CYS A 800 20.62 38.55 -23.37
C CYS A 800 21.22 39.15 -24.63
N ASP A 801 21.92 40.29 -24.54
CA ASP A 801 22.77 40.83 -25.62
C ASP A 801 22.09 40.98 -27.00
N GLY A 802 20.79 41.26 -27.04
CA GLY A 802 20.01 41.38 -28.28
C GLY A 802 19.56 40.03 -28.87
N GLU A 803 19.90 38.93 -28.22
CA GLU A 803 19.51 37.57 -28.56
C GLU A 803 18.35 37.08 -27.68
N ALA A 804 17.59 36.11 -28.18
CA ALA A 804 16.61 35.38 -27.41
C ALA A 804 16.65 33.88 -27.73
N TYR A 805 16.42 33.07 -26.71
CA TYR A 805 16.43 31.61 -26.79
C TYR A 805 15.15 31.04 -26.17
N VAL A 806 14.60 30.01 -26.80
CA VAL A 806 13.40 29.32 -26.31
C VAL A 806 13.65 27.83 -26.20
N ILE A 807 13.46 27.28 -25.00
CA ILE A 807 13.37 25.84 -24.75
C ILE A 807 11.91 25.45 -24.61
N ASP A 808 11.44 24.54 -25.47
CA ASP A 808 10.10 23.96 -25.40
C ASP A 808 10.20 22.51 -24.90
N ASP A 809 9.72 22.30 -23.67
CA ASP A 809 9.55 21.01 -22.97
C ASP A 809 10.78 20.09 -22.99
N TYR A 810 11.98 20.67 -23.00
CA TYR A 810 13.24 19.93 -23.16
C TYR A 810 13.22 19.00 -24.38
N ARG A 811 12.50 19.38 -25.45
CA ARG A 811 12.52 18.73 -26.77
C ARG A 811 13.21 19.56 -27.82
N LYS A 812 13.22 20.88 -27.66
CA LYS A 812 13.73 21.80 -28.67
C LYS A 812 14.30 23.04 -28.02
N LEU A 813 15.48 23.46 -28.46
CA LEU A 813 16.09 24.77 -28.20
C LEU A 813 16.18 25.54 -29.52
N THR A 814 15.56 26.73 -29.54
CA THR A 814 15.58 27.64 -30.70
C THR A 814 16.28 28.93 -30.33
N ARG A 815 17.18 29.41 -31.18
CA ARG A 815 17.67 30.79 -31.18
C ARG A 815 16.72 31.63 -32.02
N CYS A 816 16.14 32.66 -31.43
CA CYS A 816 15.06 33.43 -32.03
C CYS A 816 15.54 34.52 -33.02
N SER A 817 16.78 34.97 -32.91
CA SER A 817 17.34 36.01 -33.78
C SER A 817 17.39 35.59 -35.25
N ASP A 818 17.71 34.32 -35.51
CA ASP A 818 17.82 33.74 -36.85
C ASP A 818 16.89 32.53 -37.07
N GLY A 819 16.16 32.10 -36.04
CA GLY A 819 15.27 30.93 -36.08
C GLY A 819 16.00 29.59 -36.08
N SER A 820 17.32 29.58 -35.84
CA SER A 820 18.12 28.35 -35.84
C SER A 820 17.73 27.43 -34.68
N ILE A 821 17.70 26.14 -34.97
CA ILE A 821 17.45 25.09 -33.98
C ILE A 821 18.80 24.62 -33.49
N LEU A 822 19.15 24.97 -32.25
CA LEU A 822 20.43 24.59 -31.65
C LEU A 822 20.40 23.17 -31.08
N TRP A 823 19.20 22.68 -30.74
CA TRP A 823 18.99 21.31 -30.30
C TRP A 823 17.53 20.88 -30.53
N GLU A 824 17.31 19.63 -30.98
CA GLU A 824 15.98 19.02 -31.09
C GLU A 824 16.08 17.51 -30.89
N GLY A 825 15.13 16.93 -30.16
CA GLY A 825 15.09 15.50 -29.87
C GLY A 825 13.86 15.08 -29.04
N ASP A 826 13.91 13.83 -28.55
CA ASP A 826 12.96 13.35 -27.55
C ASP A 826 13.08 14.14 -26.24
N VAL A 827 12.07 14.05 -25.36
CA VAL A 827 12.10 14.71 -24.05
C VAL A 827 13.25 14.13 -23.24
N ASP A 828 14.33 14.89 -23.07
CA ASP A 828 15.46 14.52 -22.22
C ASP A 828 15.73 15.61 -21.19
N LYS A 829 15.51 15.27 -19.91
CA LYS A 829 15.71 16.16 -18.77
C LYS A 829 17.05 15.97 -18.08
N GLY A 830 17.97 15.18 -18.64
CA GLY A 830 19.37 15.14 -18.20
C GLY A 830 19.75 14.04 -17.20
N HIS A 831 18.84 13.15 -16.77
CA HIS A 831 19.14 12.12 -15.75
C HIS A 831 20.33 11.22 -16.12
N ALA A 832 20.44 10.82 -17.39
CA ALA A 832 21.53 9.95 -17.85
C ALA A 832 22.88 10.68 -17.78
N ARG A 833 22.90 11.96 -18.19
CA ARG A 833 24.11 12.80 -18.15
C ARG A 833 24.51 13.12 -16.71
N GLU A 834 23.55 13.42 -15.86
CA GLU A 834 23.72 13.64 -14.42
C GLU A 834 24.44 12.47 -13.74
N LEU A 835 23.93 11.24 -13.93
CA LEU A 835 24.52 10.04 -13.34
C LEU A 835 25.90 9.69 -13.95
N ALA A 836 26.12 9.99 -15.23
CA ALA A 836 27.43 9.82 -15.85
C ALA A 836 28.47 10.78 -15.25
N LEU A 837 28.11 12.06 -15.07
CA LEU A 837 28.98 13.06 -14.43
C LEU A 837 29.26 12.74 -12.96
N LEU A 838 28.28 12.21 -12.23
CA LEU A 838 28.51 11.66 -10.88
C LEU A 838 29.56 10.54 -10.92
N GLY A 839 29.45 9.64 -11.90
CA GLY A 839 30.39 8.56 -12.12
C GLY A 839 31.83 9.07 -12.31
N ASP A 840 32.00 10.01 -13.24
CA ASP A 840 33.28 10.64 -13.53
C ASP A 840 33.86 11.39 -12.31
N ALA A 841 32.99 12.05 -11.53
CA ALA A 841 33.37 12.74 -10.30
C ALA A 841 33.91 11.79 -9.24
N LEU A 842 33.27 10.62 -9.09
CA LEU A 842 33.67 9.62 -8.11
C LEU A 842 34.97 8.91 -8.50
N THR A 843 35.20 8.62 -9.78
CA THR A 843 36.34 7.81 -10.21
C THR A 843 37.57 8.61 -10.62
N SER A 844 37.40 9.87 -11.07
CA SER A 844 38.46 10.57 -11.82
C SER A 844 38.72 11.99 -11.35
N SER A 845 37.70 12.87 -11.28
CA SER A 845 37.93 14.30 -11.04
C SER A 845 37.97 14.68 -9.56
N GLY A 846 37.24 13.97 -8.69
CA GLY A 846 37.09 14.33 -7.28
C GLY A 846 36.25 15.59 -7.03
N GLU A 847 35.75 16.25 -8.07
CA GLU A 847 34.93 17.46 -8.00
C GLU A 847 33.46 17.14 -8.23
N ALA A 848 32.59 17.61 -7.32
CA ALA A 848 31.15 17.42 -7.46
C ALA A 848 30.62 18.17 -8.69
N PRO A 849 29.75 17.56 -9.53
CA PRO A 849 29.17 18.23 -10.71
C PRO A 849 28.32 19.46 -10.39
N ILE A 850 27.89 19.61 -9.13
CA ILE A 850 27.20 20.79 -8.61
C ILE A 850 27.95 21.18 -7.32
N PRO A 851 28.45 22.42 -7.22
CA PRO A 851 29.02 22.93 -5.98
C PRO A 851 28.04 22.82 -4.81
N PHE A 852 28.53 22.43 -3.62
CA PHE A 852 27.64 22.18 -2.47
C PHE A 852 26.94 23.44 -1.97
N ASP A 853 27.60 24.59 -2.05
CA ASP A 853 27.03 25.90 -1.77
C ASP A 853 25.86 26.23 -2.72
N GLU A 854 25.95 25.92 -4.02
CA GLU A 854 24.82 26.06 -4.96
C GLU A 854 23.64 25.15 -4.58
N ILE A 855 23.92 23.93 -4.08
CA ILE A 855 22.88 23.01 -3.61
C ILE A 855 22.15 23.57 -2.38
N VAL A 856 22.91 24.09 -1.42
CA VAL A 856 22.37 24.70 -0.20
C VAL A 856 21.58 25.95 -0.53
N GLU A 857 22.12 26.84 -1.37
CA GLU A 857 21.43 28.05 -1.85
C GLU A 857 20.12 27.70 -2.55
N THR A 858 20.13 26.76 -3.49
CA THR A 858 18.92 26.32 -4.21
C THR A 858 17.85 25.78 -3.26
N THR A 859 18.26 25.02 -2.24
CA THR A 859 17.34 24.49 -1.24
C THR A 859 16.78 25.62 -0.37
N ALA A 860 17.62 26.54 0.09
CA ALA A 860 17.25 27.72 0.88
C ALA A 860 16.28 28.63 0.11
N VAL A 861 16.53 28.90 -1.17
CA VAL A 861 15.62 29.62 -2.08
C VAL A 861 14.23 28.97 -2.08
N SER A 862 14.16 27.64 -2.19
CA SER A 862 12.86 26.94 -2.20
C SER A 862 12.11 27.05 -0.88
N LEU A 863 12.81 26.96 0.27
CA LEU A 863 12.24 27.12 1.61
C LEU A 863 11.77 28.55 1.86
N HIS A 864 12.56 29.55 1.44
CA HIS A 864 12.21 30.95 1.62
C HIS A 864 11.00 31.37 0.78
N ILE A 865 10.92 30.90 -0.47
CA ILE A 865 9.72 31.08 -1.29
C ILE A 865 8.52 30.45 -0.58
N GLU A 866 8.68 29.26 0.01
CA GLU A 866 7.61 28.62 0.78
C GLU A 866 7.14 29.50 1.95
N ASP A 867 8.07 30.13 2.67
CA ASP A 867 7.79 31.05 3.76
C ASP A 867 7.05 32.30 3.29
N ILE A 868 7.47 32.92 2.19
CA ILE A 868 6.77 34.07 1.59
C ILE A 868 5.35 33.69 1.20
N LEU A 869 5.16 32.56 0.51
CA LEU A 869 3.83 32.13 0.04
C LEU A 869 2.85 31.90 1.19
N HIS A 870 3.35 31.52 2.38
CA HIS A 870 2.56 31.31 3.58
C HIS A 870 2.52 32.53 4.52
N GLY A 871 3.12 33.67 4.13
CA GLY A 871 3.16 34.88 4.94
C GLY A 871 4.05 34.79 6.19
N ARG A 872 5.03 33.88 6.20
CA ARG A 872 6.02 33.71 7.28
C ARG A 872 7.27 34.60 7.10
N ALA A 873 7.54 35.07 5.88
CA ALA A 873 8.67 35.95 5.56
C ALA A 873 8.27 37.04 4.54
N THR A 874 9.03 38.13 4.49
CA THR A 874 8.79 39.25 3.53
C THR A 874 10.03 39.75 2.79
N ALA A 875 11.25 39.41 3.25
CA ALA A 875 12.51 39.80 2.60
C ALA A 875 13.51 38.64 2.66
N TRP A 876 14.43 38.56 1.68
CA TRP A 876 15.48 37.54 1.60
C TRP A 876 16.62 37.78 2.60
N GLU A 877 16.81 39.03 3.05
CA GLU A 877 17.90 39.45 3.96
C GLU A 877 17.82 38.77 5.34
N ASP A 878 16.63 38.34 5.80
CA ASP A 878 16.47 37.64 7.10
C ASP A 878 16.96 36.17 7.07
N ALA A 879 17.12 35.56 5.89
CA ALA A 879 17.42 34.12 5.76
C ALA A 879 18.93 33.80 5.81
N THR A 880 19.80 34.78 5.54
CA THR A 880 21.25 34.62 5.56
C THR A 880 21.89 34.92 6.91
N GLU A 881 21.20 35.58 7.85
CA GLU A 881 21.69 35.79 9.22
C GLU A 881 21.52 34.54 10.12
N GLU A 882 20.58 33.64 9.82
CA GLU A 882 20.41 32.36 10.55
C GLU A 882 21.33 31.23 10.07
N CYS A 883 22.09 31.46 8.98
CA CYS A 883 23.18 30.59 8.51
C CYS A 883 24.51 31.30 8.82
N PRO A 884 25.48 30.69 9.53
CA PRO A 884 26.69 31.40 9.93
C PRO A 884 27.45 31.91 8.69
N PRO A 885 28.02 33.14 8.73
CA PRO A 885 28.69 33.71 7.58
C PRO A 885 29.81 32.78 7.11
N VAL A 886 29.90 32.62 5.80
CA VAL A 886 31.05 31.99 5.14
C VAL A 886 32.27 32.84 5.52
N ASP A 887 33.24 32.22 6.20
CA ASP A 887 34.43 32.89 6.71
C ASP A 887 35.15 33.61 5.57
N GLU A 888 35.25 34.94 5.63
CA GLU A 888 35.89 35.80 4.62
C GLU A 888 37.42 35.56 4.51
N GLY A 889 37.98 34.65 5.31
CA GLY A 889 39.40 34.39 5.44
C GLY A 889 40.11 33.73 4.25
N GLU A 890 39.41 33.10 3.30
CA GLU A 890 40.06 32.37 2.19
C GLU A 890 40.22 33.16 0.88
N ARG A 891 39.68 34.39 0.77
CA ARG A 891 39.87 35.22 -0.45
C ARG A 891 41.24 35.88 -0.57
N HIS A 892 42.15 35.72 0.40
CA HIS A 892 43.46 36.38 0.39
C HIS A 892 44.68 35.46 0.20
N LEU A 893 44.50 34.19 -0.17
CA LEU A 893 45.59 33.32 -0.62
C LEU A 893 45.19 32.57 -1.90
N ALA A 894 45.11 33.32 -3.00
CA ALA A 894 45.21 32.84 -4.38
C ALA A 894 46.20 33.73 -5.15
#